data_AF-A0AB36FYW8-F1
#
_entry.id   AF-A0AB36FYW8-F1
#
_cell.length_a   1.000
_cell.length_b   1.000
_cell.length_c   1.000
_cell.angle_alpha   90.00
_cell.angle_beta   90.00
_cell.angle_gamma   90.00
#
_symmetry.space_group_name_H-M   'P 1'
#
loop_
_entity.id
_entity.type
_entity.pdbx_description
1 polymer ?
#
loop_
_entity_poly.entity_id
_entity_poly.type
_entity_poly.pdbx_seq_one_letter_code
_entity_poly.pdbx_strand_id
1 'polypeptide(L)'
;MASCANAKLNSEIKTYDEANKNLKARSAASVYTPQARVNTTINTSETVQINISDSGPHTIIIEAGGTLGSIGNNDRIIYAHANGSNTLTLTNLTNKGTINGNVNVEHDNDFKGTITVNTFENTGQVNGQIYMGVWGGNSGTLNIDKFNNSGTIVASNGKGVFFEGKNTNVEIFTNDGTIIGAKGEVSSGVLLDGSKIKTLENKASIIGDSESGRFVAGVIVRNGSTLSNINNSGTIQANGKRDSFGISVENAKIETLINSGFISGEKSGIYGASNSRIDSILNTGTIFGKQYGIIVDYGSYGDITIKDGGKIIGNRGIMIGQWQTMGALKVEGENSEIKGTQYGLYIGTGSQSTTIDILKGAQISGGEAGIYLDHGFLNGTTTVDNSVIHGNKAGIYLARGSSLNGTLEVKNGGIISGGVLTKDGMTTGYGIVNADSAKITGSVLVNSGGKITGLLNTGNASLLGDIIVEGKDSEVIGGISNSGNGKIEGSIKLENGGKIDTIVNSGNASISGDITVGAESDLSSIVNSDNANLGGNIKNDGNLGSIENSGSISGGIENNNGDLNIKNDGDLGGSIVAGGNGNTSISNGSNGNINGGIAVGSGSKVDIDNQGSVGKDENGNTITVESGGSVGIKDWVVSTDKETGKLDTVVVGGSGKDNVKVENITVDQSNVNLDELGNINNIISGVNQGNIGNIGTNGGGEISLSFDPITGKLTTDFNLNASISGATFRSLISTTSRRSTFIDNVMGNSMQTFALASSSKSQSIAMSEKGNLYADASDYIKSDLNNGSYGSNKEHSLFILPYT
;
A
#
# COMPACT_ATOMS: atom_id res chain seq x y z
N MET A 1 -29.67 48.48 14.93
CA MET A 1 -29.89 49.47 15.99
C MET A 1 -29.18 48.98 17.25
N ALA A 2 -28.25 49.80 17.77
CA ALA A 2 -27.62 49.89 19.12
C ALA A 2 -27.42 48.61 19.99
N SER A 3 -26.32 48.41 20.71
CA SER A 3 -25.36 49.38 21.27
C SER A 3 -23.95 48.81 21.43
N CYS A 4 -22.95 49.66 21.20
CA CYS A 4 -21.55 49.48 21.55
C CYS A 4 -21.33 49.54 23.07
N ALA A 5 -20.47 48.67 23.60
CA ALA A 5 -19.73 48.91 24.83
C ALA A 5 -18.33 48.28 24.71
N ASN A 6 -17.32 49.14 24.92
CA ASN A 6 -15.88 48.86 24.85
C ASN A 6 -15.44 47.68 25.72
N ALA A 7 -14.67 46.77 25.15
CA ALA A 7 -13.63 46.03 25.87
C ALA A 7 -12.31 46.19 25.10
N LYS A 8 -11.43 47.04 25.64
CA LYS A 8 -10.12 47.39 25.11
C LYS A 8 -9.13 46.28 25.52
N LEU A 9 -8.56 45.58 24.55
CA LEU A 9 -7.47 44.63 24.78
C LEU A 9 -6.21 45.42 25.19
N ASN A 10 -5.72 45.20 26.40
CA ASN A 10 -4.42 45.71 26.84
C ASN A 10 -3.31 44.84 26.24
N SER A 11 -2.59 45.38 25.27
CA SER A 11 -1.30 44.89 24.81
C SER A 11 -0.19 45.45 25.72
N GLU A 12 0.24 44.70 26.72
CA GLU A 12 1.50 44.98 27.43
C GLU A 12 2.67 44.44 26.62
N ILE A 13 3.29 45.32 25.82
CA ILE A 13 4.67 45.19 25.37
C ILE A 13 5.55 45.47 26.59
N LYS A 14 6.24 44.46 27.11
CA LYS A 14 7.31 44.65 28.10
C LYS A 14 8.65 44.69 27.38
N THR A 15 9.19 45.90 27.27
CA THR A 15 10.58 46.17 26.86
C THR A 15 11.55 45.71 27.95
N TYR A 16 12.62 45.06 27.49
CA TYR A 16 13.62 44.32 28.27
C TYR A 16 14.69 45.23 28.91
N ASP A 17 14.29 46.24 29.71
CA ASP A 17 15.29 47.24 30.21
C ASP A 17 15.24 47.62 31.71
N GLU A 18 14.61 46.82 32.58
CA GLU A 18 14.61 47.11 34.03
C GLU A 18 14.86 45.91 34.97
N ALA A 19 15.72 44.96 34.59
CA ALA A 19 16.10 43.83 35.46
C ALA A 19 17.48 43.94 36.14
N ASN A 20 18.22 45.06 36.00
CA ASN A 20 19.62 45.14 36.48
C ASN A 20 19.93 46.30 37.45
N LYS A 21 18.95 46.76 38.24
CA LYS A 21 19.14 47.91 39.14
C LYS A 21 19.46 47.62 40.61
N ASN A 22 19.77 46.37 41.01
CA ASN A 22 20.12 46.07 42.40
C ASN A 22 21.11 44.89 42.57
N LEU A 23 22.35 45.06 42.14
CA LEU A 23 23.48 44.36 42.72
C LEU A 23 24.51 45.38 43.21
N LYS A 24 24.53 45.54 44.54
CA LYS A 24 25.48 46.36 45.29
C LYS A 24 26.92 46.00 44.90
N ALA A 25 27.67 47.03 44.54
CA ALA A 25 29.12 47.01 44.50
C ALA A 25 29.68 46.41 45.80
N ARG A 26 30.41 45.30 45.69
CA ARG A 26 31.44 44.90 46.65
C ARG A 26 32.79 45.05 45.97
N SER A 27 33.47 46.13 46.32
CA SER A 27 34.89 46.35 46.05
C SER A 27 35.71 45.32 46.83
N ALA A 28 36.20 44.29 46.13
CA ALA A 28 37.42 43.61 46.53
C ALA A 28 38.55 44.25 45.73
N ALA A 29 39.32 45.12 46.38
CA ALA A 29 40.58 45.60 45.85
C ALA A 29 41.54 44.39 45.79
N SER A 30 41.72 43.82 44.61
CA SER A 30 42.92 43.07 44.26
C SER A 30 43.62 43.81 43.14
N VAL A 31 44.90 44.08 43.35
CA VAL A 31 45.84 44.79 42.49
C VAL A 31 45.72 44.31 41.03
N TYR A 32 44.98 45.03 40.21
CA TYR A 32 45.07 44.96 38.75
C TYR A 32 45.14 46.41 38.26
N THR A 33 46.33 46.84 37.89
CA THR A 33 46.52 48.04 37.07
C THR A 33 45.61 47.91 35.84
N PRO A 34 44.81 48.93 35.46
CA PRO A 34 44.06 48.89 34.21
C PRO A 34 45.06 48.68 33.08
N GLN A 35 45.06 47.52 32.44
CA GLN A 35 45.85 47.32 31.23
C GLN A 35 45.35 48.32 30.20
N ALA A 36 46.27 49.15 29.68
CA ALA A 36 45.94 50.17 28.71
C ALA A 36 45.34 49.54 27.46
N ARG A 37 44.18 50.03 27.01
CA ARG A 37 43.53 49.57 25.78
C ARG A 37 44.35 50.00 24.57
N VAL A 38 44.75 49.06 23.72
CA VAL A 38 45.46 49.36 22.47
C VAL A 38 44.43 49.52 21.35
N ASN A 39 44.35 50.71 20.77
CA ASN A 39 43.44 51.02 19.66
C ASN A 39 44.23 51.19 18.36
N THR A 40 43.87 50.42 17.33
CA THR A 40 44.39 50.55 15.96
C THR A 40 43.27 51.05 15.06
N THR A 41 43.48 52.16 14.36
CA THR A 41 42.50 52.74 13.43
C THR A 41 43.13 52.94 12.06
N ILE A 42 42.45 52.45 11.01
CA ILE A 42 42.84 52.60 9.60
C ILE A 42 41.75 53.42 8.90
N ASN A 43 42.10 54.60 8.42
CA ASN A 43 41.19 55.52 7.71
C ASN A 43 41.67 55.89 6.30
N THR A 44 42.83 55.36 5.90
CA THR A 44 43.47 55.49 4.59
C THR A 44 43.86 54.11 4.06
N SER A 45 44.52 54.05 2.89
CA SER A 45 45.09 52.81 2.36
C SER A 45 46.40 52.45 3.05
N GLU A 46 46.44 51.29 3.70
CA GLU A 46 47.59 50.73 4.40
C GLU A 46 47.82 49.30 3.94
N THR A 47 49.07 48.83 3.87
CA THR A 47 49.40 47.45 3.43
C THR A 47 50.03 46.60 4.52
N VAL A 48 50.29 47.17 5.70
CA VAL A 48 50.98 46.52 6.80
C VAL A 48 50.04 45.58 7.55
N GLN A 49 50.52 44.38 7.90
CA GLN A 49 49.79 43.43 8.73
C GLN A 49 49.55 44.02 10.13
N ILE A 50 48.31 43.91 10.62
CA ILE A 50 48.00 44.15 12.04
C ILE A 50 48.27 42.85 12.78
N ASN A 51 49.36 42.81 13.57
CA ASN A 51 49.75 41.67 14.37
C ASN A 51 49.56 41.96 15.88
N ILE A 52 48.72 41.19 16.56
CA ILE A 52 48.42 41.35 18.00
C ILE A 52 48.77 40.04 18.71
N SER A 53 49.65 40.12 19.70
CA SER A 53 50.16 38.96 20.47
C SER A 53 50.21 39.18 21.98
N ASP A 54 50.04 40.42 22.42
CA ASP A 54 50.07 40.84 23.81
C ASP A 54 48.73 40.61 24.51
N SER A 55 48.77 40.43 25.84
CA SER A 55 47.57 40.22 26.66
C SER A 55 46.82 41.54 26.90
N GLY A 56 45.54 41.45 27.21
CA GLY A 56 44.70 42.59 27.56
C GLY A 56 43.71 42.99 26.45
N PRO A 57 43.07 44.17 26.57
CA PRO A 57 42.04 44.63 25.66
C PRO A 57 42.58 45.39 24.45
N HIS A 58 42.20 44.95 23.25
CA HIS A 58 42.53 45.59 21.97
C HIS A 58 41.28 45.99 21.20
N THR A 59 41.44 46.96 20.31
CA THR A 59 40.40 47.36 19.37
C THR A 59 40.99 47.69 18.01
N ILE A 60 40.38 47.14 16.96
CA ILE A 60 40.73 47.42 15.57
C ILE A 60 39.53 48.06 14.89
N ILE A 61 39.72 49.20 14.22
CA ILE A 61 38.69 49.88 13.45
C ILE A 61 39.22 50.21 12.06
N ILE A 62 38.61 49.65 11.02
CA ILE A 62 38.80 50.08 9.63
C ILE A 62 37.62 50.98 9.28
N GLU A 63 37.87 52.28 9.13
CA GLU A 63 36.82 53.26 8.79
C GLU A 63 36.40 53.15 7.33
N ALA A 64 35.27 53.75 6.96
CA ALA A 64 34.66 53.60 5.63
C ALA A 64 35.57 54.00 4.45
N GLY A 65 36.49 54.96 4.66
CA GLY A 65 37.50 55.35 3.66
C GLY A 65 38.81 54.55 3.72
N GLY A 66 38.97 53.68 4.72
CA GLY A 66 40.17 52.89 4.93
C GLY A 66 40.23 51.64 4.05
N THR A 67 41.42 51.31 3.57
CA THR A 67 41.70 50.02 2.90
C THR A 67 42.91 49.38 3.55
N LEU A 68 42.78 48.15 4.04
CA LEU A 68 43.87 47.40 4.64
C LEU A 68 44.28 46.23 3.74
N GLY A 69 45.54 46.20 3.29
CA GLY A 69 46.09 45.20 2.39
C GLY A 69 45.83 45.48 0.90
N SER A 70 46.46 44.67 0.04
CA SER A 70 46.38 44.79 -1.42
C SER A 70 45.49 43.72 -2.05
N ILE A 71 44.84 44.02 -3.17
CA ILE A 71 44.02 43.06 -3.92
C ILE A 71 44.85 41.80 -4.24
N GLY A 72 44.25 40.62 -4.04
CA GLY A 72 44.90 39.33 -4.28
C GLY A 72 45.81 38.86 -3.14
N ASN A 73 45.95 39.64 -2.06
CA ASN A 73 46.57 39.19 -0.84
C ASN A 73 45.78 38.01 -0.24
N ASN A 74 46.43 36.87 -0.06
CA ASN A 74 45.86 35.67 0.57
C ASN A 74 46.48 35.36 1.93
N ASP A 75 47.38 36.23 2.41
CA ASP A 75 48.02 36.10 3.71
C ASP A 75 47.14 36.71 4.82
N ARG A 76 47.52 36.44 6.07
CA ARG A 76 46.88 37.00 7.27
C ARG A 76 47.17 38.50 7.31
N ILE A 77 46.23 39.37 6.95
CA ILE A 77 46.43 40.82 7.05
C ILE A 77 46.06 41.36 8.44
N ILE A 78 45.16 40.65 9.13
CA ILE A 78 44.94 40.80 10.57
C ILE A 78 45.26 39.45 11.21
N TYR A 79 46.17 39.46 12.17
CA TYR A 79 46.58 38.28 12.92
C TYR A 79 46.55 38.58 14.41
N ALA A 80 45.49 38.17 15.09
CA ALA A 80 45.40 38.21 16.54
C ALA A 80 45.65 36.81 17.09
N HIS A 81 46.69 36.66 17.90
CA HIS A 81 47.08 35.36 18.42
C HIS A 81 47.54 35.41 19.87
N ALA A 82 47.41 34.30 20.58
CA ALA A 82 47.87 34.17 21.96
C ALA A 82 48.67 32.87 22.15
N ASN A 83 49.53 32.85 23.16
CA ASN A 83 50.35 31.68 23.51
C ASN A 83 50.39 31.44 25.03
N GLY A 84 50.88 30.26 25.42
CA GLY A 84 50.99 29.88 26.82
C GLY A 84 49.65 30.04 27.56
N SER A 85 49.65 30.78 28.67
CA SER A 85 48.45 31.05 29.48
C SER A 85 47.89 32.47 29.29
N ASN A 86 48.25 33.14 28.20
CA ASN A 86 47.87 34.53 27.96
C ASN A 86 46.35 34.71 27.79
N THR A 87 45.87 35.89 28.16
CA THR A 87 44.47 36.29 27.94
C THR A 87 44.43 37.48 26.99
N LEU A 88 43.96 37.26 25.77
CA LEU A 88 43.81 38.29 24.74
C LEU A 88 42.33 38.62 24.57
N THR A 89 41.98 39.90 24.57
CA THR A 89 40.58 40.34 24.41
C THR A 89 40.49 41.32 23.26
N LEU A 90 39.94 40.90 22.13
CA LEU A 90 39.47 41.81 21.09
C LEU A 90 38.13 42.38 21.56
N THR A 91 38.17 43.59 22.12
CA THR A 91 36.95 44.29 22.55
C THR A 91 36.07 44.55 21.34
N ASN A 92 36.65 45.12 20.27
CA ASN A 92 35.97 45.30 18.98
C ASN A 92 36.96 45.05 17.84
N LEU A 93 36.54 44.30 16.83
CA LEU A 93 37.13 44.32 15.50
C LEU A 93 36.03 44.78 14.55
N THR A 94 36.09 46.05 14.14
CA THR A 94 35.07 46.68 13.29
C THR A 94 35.64 47.02 11.92
N ASN A 95 35.02 46.52 10.86
CA ASN A 95 35.30 46.89 9.49
C ASN A 95 34.12 47.64 8.86
N LYS A 96 34.36 48.88 8.43
CA LYS A 96 33.46 49.69 7.60
C LYS A 96 34.03 49.96 6.21
N GLY A 97 35.33 49.77 6.03
CA GLY A 97 36.08 50.00 4.79
C GLY A 97 36.31 48.71 4.01
N THR A 98 37.52 48.54 3.49
CA THR A 98 37.94 47.33 2.75
C THR A 98 39.11 46.64 3.42
N ILE A 99 39.03 45.32 3.59
CA ILE A 99 40.14 44.45 4.00
C ILE A 99 40.48 43.53 2.84
N ASN A 100 41.73 43.54 2.36
CA ASN A 100 42.26 42.62 1.36
C ASN A 100 43.30 41.69 2.01
N GLY A 101 42.91 40.44 2.23
CA GLY A 101 43.66 39.46 3.01
C GLY A 101 42.81 38.81 4.10
N ASN A 102 43.36 37.79 4.74
CA ASN A 102 42.65 37.01 5.74
C ASN A 102 42.64 37.69 7.11
N VAL A 103 41.57 37.49 7.86
CA VAL A 103 41.43 37.90 9.26
C VAL A 103 41.51 36.65 10.13
N ASN A 104 42.59 36.53 10.90
CA ASN A 104 42.87 35.37 11.73
C ASN A 104 42.83 35.72 13.21
N VAL A 105 42.04 34.96 13.99
CA VAL A 105 42.03 34.96 15.45
C VAL A 105 42.29 33.53 15.94
N GLU A 106 43.52 33.26 16.36
CA GLU A 106 43.96 31.89 16.69
C GLU A 106 45.04 31.88 17.76
N HIS A 107 45.85 30.85 17.87
CA HIS A 107 46.89 30.75 18.88
C HIS A 107 48.20 30.22 18.32
N ASP A 108 49.29 30.42 19.07
CA ASP A 108 50.54 29.71 18.83
C ASP A 108 50.52 28.34 19.54
N ASN A 109 51.57 27.54 19.34
CA ASN A 109 51.68 26.23 19.98
C ASN A 109 51.60 26.30 21.52
N ASP A 110 51.09 25.23 22.14
CA ASP A 110 50.96 25.05 23.60
C ASP A 110 50.03 26.07 24.30
N PHE A 111 48.97 26.48 23.62
CA PHE A 111 48.00 27.43 24.17
C PHE A 111 47.06 26.79 25.21
N LYS A 112 47.01 27.43 26.39
CA LYS A 112 46.19 27.07 27.56
C LYS A 112 45.37 28.25 28.10
N GLY A 113 45.56 29.44 27.52
CA GLY A 113 44.90 30.67 27.95
C GLY A 113 43.52 30.87 27.36
N THR A 114 43.08 32.13 27.24
CA THR A 114 41.76 32.48 26.69
C THR A 114 41.87 33.62 25.70
N ILE A 115 41.25 33.47 24.54
CA ILE A 115 41.02 34.55 23.58
C ILE A 115 39.54 34.89 23.63
N THR A 116 39.21 36.16 23.78
CA THR A 116 37.83 36.64 23.76
C THR A 116 37.66 37.66 22.65
N VAL A 117 36.60 37.51 21.84
CA VAL A 117 36.16 38.49 20.86
C VAL A 117 34.77 38.96 21.27
N ASN A 118 34.67 40.11 21.92
CA ASN A 118 33.35 40.59 22.37
C ASN A 118 32.49 40.97 21.17
N THR A 119 33.08 41.59 20.14
CA THR A 119 32.36 41.91 18.90
C THR A 119 33.31 41.91 17.71
N PHE A 120 33.02 41.06 16.73
CA PHE A 120 33.44 41.21 15.35
C PHE A 120 32.28 41.83 14.57
N GLU A 121 32.53 42.92 13.86
CA GLU A 121 31.53 43.62 13.06
C GLU A 121 32.08 43.96 11.68
N ASN A 122 31.46 43.41 10.63
CA ASN A 122 31.72 43.77 9.25
C ASN A 122 30.51 44.45 8.62
N THR A 123 30.65 45.73 8.28
CA THR A 123 29.69 46.53 7.49
C THR A 123 30.27 46.90 6.12
N GLY A 124 31.58 46.70 5.93
CA GLY A 124 32.32 46.96 4.69
C GLY A 124 32.62 45.68 3.88
N GLN A 125 33.75 45.67 3.18
CA GLN A 125 34.20 44.56 2.34
C GLN A 125 35.37 43.82 2.99
N VAL A 126 35.33 42.49 2.99
CA VAL A 126 36.47 41.60 3.27
C VAL A 126 36.72 40.72 2.06
N ASN A 127 37.89 40.85 1.45
CA ASN A 127 38.38 40.06 0.32
C ASN A 127 39.41 39.04 0.84
N GLY A 128 38.93 38.08 1.62
CA GLY A 128 39.73 37.09 2.31
C GLY A 128 38.88 36.22 3.23
N GLN A 129 39.46 35.13 3.72
CA GLN A 129 38.83 34.28 4.72
C GLN A 129 38.85 34.96 6.09
N ILE A 130 37.78 34.77 6.84
CA ILE A 130 37.79 35.00 8.29
C ILE A 130 37.99 33.65 8.99
N TYR A 131 39.11 33.50 9.66
CA TYR A 131 39.49 32.30 10.40
C TYR A 131 39.53 32.58 11.89
N MET A 132 38.83 31.76 12.67
CA MET A 132 38.82 31.86 14.13
C MET A 132 38.86 30.47 14.75
N GLY A 133 39.92 30.10 15.47
CA GLY A 133 40.02 28.72 15.95
C GLY A 133 41.06 28.39 17.01
N VAL A 134 40.82 27.27 17.70
CA VAL A 134 41.75 26.60 18.62
C VAL A 134 41.98 25.16 18.17
N TRP A 135 43.02 24.94 17.38
CA TRP A 135 43.31 23.71 16.67
C TRP A 135 44.42 22.87 17.35
N GLY A 136 44.72 21.68 16.81
CA GLY A 136 45.91 20.90 17.19
C GLY A 136 45.93 20.28 18.60
N GLY A 137 44.77 20.11 19.25
CA GLY A 137 44.68 19.49 20.58
C GLY A 137 45.01 20.42 21.75
N ASN A 138 45.17 21.72 21.50
CA ASN A 138 45.41 22.73 22.51
C ASN A 138 44.26 22.81 23.54
N SER A 139 44.59 23.23 24.76
CA SER A 139 43.66 23.27 25.90
C SER A 139 43.06 24.66 26.17
N GLY A 140 43.57 25.70 25.51
CA GLY A 140 43.03 27.05 25.60
C GLY A 140 41.63 27.18 25.00
N THR A 141 41.03 28.34 25.18
CA THR A 141 39.64 28.62 24.77
C THR A 141 39.57 29.88 23.90
N LEU A 142 38.69 29.86 22.89
CA LEU A 142 38.31 31.02 22.10
C LEU A 142 36.80 31.25 22.26
N ASN A 143 36.42 32.39 22.82
CA ASN A 143 35.02 32.78 22.99
C ASN A 143 34.72 34.00 22.12
N ILE A 144 33.65 33.94 21.34
CA ILE A 144 33.18 35.01 20.48
C ILE A 144 31.75 35.34 20.90
N ASP A 145 31.53 36.50 21.51
CA ASP A 145 30.19 36.87 21.98
C ASP A 145 29.28 37.25 20.80
N LYS A 146 29.80 38.06 19.87
CA LYS A 146 29.05 38.52 18.69
C LYS A 146 29.91 38.52 17.44
N PHE A 147 29.45 37.82 16.42
CA PHE A 147 29.93 37.92 15.06
C PHE A 147 28.83 38.52 14.19
N ASN A 148 29.01 39.74 13.70
CA ASN A 148 28.03 40.46 12.89
C ASN A 148 28.60 40.75 11.50
N ASN A 149 27.90 40.31 10.46
CA ASN A 149 28.18 40.68 9.08
C ASN A 149 26.94 41.32 8.45
N SER A 150 27.00 42.60 8.13
CA SER A 150 26.04 43.31 7.27
C SER A 150 26.66 43.77 5.95
N GLY A 151 27.99 43.71 5.84
CA GLY A 151 28.73 43.95 4.60
C GLY A 151 28.95 42.67 3.79
N THR A 152 30.06 42.62 3.09
CA THR A 152 30.41 41.51 2.20
C THR A 152 31.71 40.85 2.63
N ILE A 153 31.72 39.52 2.69
CA ILE A 153 32.90 38.68 2.89
C ILE A 153 33.00 37.75 1.67
N VAL A 154 34.10 37.84 0.93
CA VAL A 154 34.39 36.93 -0.19
C VAL A 154 35.78 36.35 0.02
N ALA A 155 35.85 35.06 0.33
CA ALA A 155 37.12 34.36 0.37
C ALA A 155 37.61 34.11 -1.06
N SER A 156 38.90 34.38 -1.30
CA SER A 156 39.57 34.11 -2.58
C SER A 156 39.87 32.61 -2.81
N ASN A 157 39.90 31.81 -1.73
CA ASN A 157 40.12 30.37 -1.78
C ASN A 157 39.45 29.66 -0.57
N GLY A 158 38.40 28.88 -0.83
CA GLY A 158 37.79 27.93 0.07
C GLY A 158 36.61 28.52 0.85
N LYS A 159 36.87 28.92 2.09
CA LYS A 159 35.82 29.14 3.11
C LYS A 159 35.71 30.64 3.41
N GLY A 160 34.50 31.19 3.38
CA GLY A 160 34.22 32.59 3.74
C GLY A 160 34.54 32.85 5.20
N VAL A 161 33.82 32.17 6.10
CA VAL A 161 34.07 32.16 7.54
C VAL A 161 34.34 30.73 8.01
N PHE A 162 35.39 30.54 8.80
CA PHE A 162 35.80 29.23 9.30
C PHE A 162 36.07 29.26 10.82
N PHE A 163 35.28 28.48 11.56
CA PHE A 163 35.46 28.22 12.98
C PHE A 163 36.03 26.82 13.22
N GLU A 164 37.19 26.73 13.85
CA GLU A 164 37.89 25.46 14.07
C GLU A 164 38.14 25.18 15.55
N GLY A 165 37.94 23.92 15.96
CA GLY A 165 38.35 23.40 17.26
C GLY A 165 37.28 23.35 18.34
N LYS A 166 37.34 22.30 19.17
CA LYS A 166 36.39 21.98 20.26
C LYS A 166 36.20 23.03 21.33
N ASN A 167 37.17 23.93 21.48
CA ASN A 167 37.16 25.00 22.47
C ASN A 167 36.92 26.38 21.83
N THR A 168 36.43 26.40 20.58
CA THR A 168 35.97 27.61 19.90
C THR A 168 34.46 27.71 20.03
N ASN A 169 33.99 28.73 20.76
CA ASN A 169 32.59 28.94 21.09
C ASN A 169 32.13 30.30 20.55
N VAL A 170 31.06 30.30 19.75
CA VAL A 170 30.37 31.51 19.28
C VAL A 170 28.99 31.57 19.92
N GLU A 171 28.68 32.64 20.63
CA GLU A 171 27.37 32.82 21.26
C GLU A 171 26.33 33.24 20.21
N ILE A 172 26.59 34.29 19.43
CA ILE A 172 25.70 34.75 18.36
C ILE A 172 26.49 35.05 17.09
N PHE A 173 26.09 34.43 15.99
CA PHE A 173 26.51 34.78 14.63
C PHE A 173 25.31 35.36 13.87
N THR A 174 25.41 36.60 13.42
CA THR A 174 24.40 37.25 12.59
C THR A 174 24.95 37.61 11.22
N ASN A 175 24.32 37.10 10.16
CA ASN A 175 24.54 37.52 8.78
C ASN A 175 23.32 38.26 8.23
N ASP A 176 23.46 39.57 8.08
CA ASP A 176 22.57 40.48 7.37
C ASP A 176 23.21 41.00 6.06
N GLY A 177 24.35 40.43 5.68
CA GLY A 177 25.10 40.76 4.48
C GLY A 177 25.37 39.55 3.61
N THR A 178 26.48 39.58 2.87
CA THR A 178 26.85 38.49 1.96
C THR A 178 28.12 37.80 2.43
N ILE A 179 28.10 36.47 2.51
CA ILE A 179 29.28 35.64 2.79
C ILE A 179 29.42 34.64 1.65
N ILE A 180 30.57 34.65 0.98
CA ILE A 180 30.89 33.74 -0.13
C ILE A 180 32.21 33.05 0.16
N GLY A 181 32.18 31.72 0.24
CA GLY A 181 33.38 30.90 0.11
C GLY A 181 33.58 30.53 -1.33
N ALA A 182 34.56 31.13 -2.01
CA ALA A 182 34.80 30.87 -3.43
C ALA A 182 36.06 30.05 -3.67
N LYS A 183 36.07 29.28 -4.77
CA LYS A 183 37.26 28.57 -5.33
C LYS A 183 37.94 27.62 -4.34
N GLY A 184 37.94 26.32 -4.57
CA GLY A 184 38.69 25.39 -3.71
C GLY A 184 38.07 24.01 -3.68
N GLU A 185 38.81 23.01 -3.21
CA GLU A 185 38.32 21.63 -3.15
C GLU A 185 37.13 21.47 -2.17
N VAL A 186 37.23 22.14 -1.02
CA VAL A 186 36.16 22.30 -0.04
C VAL A 186 35.83 23.79 0.03
N SER A 187 34.67 24.18 -0.47
CA SER A 187 34.22 25.56 -0.55
C SER A 187 32.95 25.75 0.26
N SER A 188 32.92 26.78 1.10
CA SER A 188 31.72 27.07 1.90
C SER A 188 31.59 28.50 2.35
N GLY A 189 30.37 29.01 2.42
CA GLY A 189 30.12 30.32 3.04
C GLY A 189 30.56 30.31 4.51
N VAL A 190 30.07 29.36 5.28
CA VAL A 190 30.44 29.15 6.69
C VAL A 190 30.83 27.69 6.94
N LEU A 191 31.92 27.46 7.68
CA LEU A 191 32.38 26.12 8.08
C LEU A 191 32.62 26.06 9.59
N LEU A 192 32.08 25.03 10.24
CA LEU A 192 32.39 24.64 11.61
C LEU A 192 33.09 23.27 11.59
N ASP A 193 34.29 23.21 12.15
CA ASP A 193 35.08 21.98 12.28
C ASP A 193 35.45 21.75 13.75
N GLY A 194 34.70 20.89 14.42
CA GLY A 194 34.75 20.68 15.87
C GLY A 194 34.30 21.85 16.73
N SER A 195 33.84 22.98 16.19
CA SER A 195 33.50 24.19 16.94
C SER A 195 32.02 24.28 17.34
N LYS A 196 31.69 25.25 18.19
CA LYS A 196 30.32 25.43 18.71
C LYS A 196 29.78 26.80 18.35
N ILE A 197 28.56 26.84 17.82
CA ILE A 197 27.78 28.06 17.67
C ILE A 197 26.46 27.87 18.40
N LYS A 198 26.08 28.78 19.29
CA LYS A 198 24.76 28.68 19.90
C LYS A 198 23.68 29.11 18.91
N THR A 199 23.77 30.29 18.31
CA THR A 199 22.78 30.76 17.34
C THR A 199 23.44 31.31 16.08
N LEU A 200 23.00 30.83 14.91
CA LEU A 200 23.28 31.38 13.60
C LEU A 200 22.00 32.01 13.04
N GLU A 201 21.96 33.34 12.96
CA GLU A 201 20.92 34.13 12.33
C GLU A 201 21.33 34.50 10.90
N ASN A 202 20.74 33.89 9.89
CA ASN A 202 20.95 34.26 8.49
C ASN A 202 19.74 35.01 7.93
N LYS A 203 19.90 36.30 7.68
CA LYS A 203 18.89 37.20 7.09
C LYS A 203 19.14 37.52 5.63
N ALA A 204 20.38 37.35 5.18
CA ALA A 204 20.80 37.61 3.81
C ALA A 204 21.50 36.36 3.23
N SER A 205 22.70 36.48 2.67
CA SER A 205 23.28 35.41 1.82
C SER A 205 24.48 34.72 2.44
N ILE A 206 24.43 33.39 2.54
CA ILE A 206 25.58 32.52 2.82
C ILE A 206 25.73 31.54 1.65
N ILE A 207 26.85 31.63 0.91
CA ILE A 207 27.04 30.94 -0.36
C ILE A 207 28.38 30.19 -0.38
N GLY A 208 28.34 28.90 -0.70
CA GLY A 208 29.52 28.18 -1.20
C GLY A 208 29.53 28.21 -2.72
N ASP A 209 30.60 28.70 -3.35
CA ASP A 209 30.66 28.91 -4.80
C ASP A 209 31.97 28.38 -5.41
N SER A 210 31.92 27.17 -5.97
CA SER A 210 33.10 26.54 -6.56
C SER A 210 32.72 25.55 -7.64
N GLU A 211 32.92 25.94 -8.90
CA GLU A 211 32.69 25.04 -10.05
C GLU A 211 33.60 23.81 -10.05
N SER A 212 34.83 23.95 -9.55
CA SER A 212 35.83 22.88 -9.49
C SER A 212 35.87 22.17 -8.13
N GLY A 213 35.06 22.62 -7.16
CA GLY A 213 35.03 22.06 -5.82
C GLY A 213 34.54 20.61 -5.83
N ARG A 214 35.21 19.76 -5.06
CA ARG A 214 34.72 18.40 -4.80
C ARG A 214 33.55 18.43 -3.83
N PHE A 215 33.59 19.34 -2.87
CA PHE A 215 32.60 19.49 -1.82
C PHE A 215 32.27 20.98 -1.65
N VAL A 216 31.03 21.37 -1.93
CA VAL A 216 30.59 22.76 -1.89
C VAL A 216 29.36 22.87 -1.00
N ALA A 217 29.33 23.80 -0.05
CA ALA A 217 28.12 24.02 0.73
C ALA A 217 27.90 25.47 1.16
N GLY A 218 26.65 25.88 1.37
CA GLY A 218 26.40 27.17 2.02
C GLY A 218 26.98 27.15 3.45
N VAL A 219 26.52 26.19 4.24
CA VAL A 219 26.99 25.93 5.61
C VAL A 219 27.47 24.49 5.75
N ILE A 220 28.65 24.30 6.37
CA ILE A 220 29.18 22.97 6.76
C ILE A 220 29.30 22.92 8.28
N VAL A 221 28.72 21.88 8.88
CA VAL A 221 28.84 21.59 10.32
C VAL A 221 29.40 20.18 10.47
N ARG A 222 30.65 20.05 10.94
CA ARG A 222 31.30 18.73 10.98
C ARG A 222 32.21 18.45 12.17
N ASN A 223 32.63 17.19 12.31
CA ASN A 223 33.70 16.75 13.23
C ASN A 223 33.46 17.08 14.71
N GLY A 224 32.26 16.78 15.20
CA GLY A 224 31.85 17.03 16.58
C GLY A 224 31.36 18.45 16.82
N SER A 225 31.21 19.26 15.77
CA SER A 225 30.61 20.59 15.89
C SER A 225 29.18 20.51 16.40
N THR A 226 28.77 21.51 17.18
CA THR A 226 27.40 21.63 17.67
C THR A 226 26.83 23.01 17.36
N LEU A 227 25.59 23.02 16.87
CA LEU A 227 24.85 24.23 16.60
C LEU A 227 23.46 24.16 17.27
N SER A 228 23.15 25.06 18.21
CA SER A 228 21.83 24.99 18.87
C SER A 228 20.71 25.45 17.92
N ASN A 229 20.84 26.62 17.29
CA ASN A 229 19.79 27.14 16.39
C ASN A 229 20.37 27.71 15.08
N ILE A 230 19.91 27.21 13.94
CA ILE A 230 20.00 27.93 12.66
C ILE A 230 18.65 28.58 12.39
N ASN A 231 18.63 29.91 12.30
CA ASN A 231 17.47 30.71 11.94
C ASN A 231 17.72 31.33 10.57
N ASN A 232 17.20 30.70 9.52
CA ASN A 232 17.35 31.15 8.14
C ASN A 232 16.09 31.88 7.67
N SER A 233 16.19 33.19 7.44
CA SER A 233 15.21 34.01 6.72
C SER A 233 15.73 34.52 5.38
N GLY A 234 17.04 34.45 5.15
CA GLY A 234 17.68 34.74 3.88
C GLY A 234 17.95 33.48 3.03
N THR A 235 19.06 33.48 2.33
CA THR A 235 19.51 32.42 1.43
C THR A 235 20.74 31.70 1.98
N ILE A 236 20.67 30.38 2.06
CA ILE A 236 21.82 29.49 2.23
C ILE A 236 21.94 28.63 0.97
N GLN A 237 23.02 28.79 0.22
CA GLN A 237 23.13 28.21 -1.12
C GLN A 237 24.50 27.59 -1.41
N ALA A 238 24.51 26.51 -2.20
CA ALA A 238 25.71 25.96 -2.80
C ALA A 238 25.64 25.93 -4.32
N ASN A 239 26.62 26.58 -4.95
CA ASN A 239 26.83 26.64 -6.39
C ASN A 239 28.06 25.79 -6.74
N GLY A 240 27.84 24.51 -7.03
CA GLY A 240 28.89 23.58 -7.41
C GLY A 240 28.38 22.53 -8.39
N LYS A 241 29.26 21.96 -9.23
CA LYS A 241 28.88 20.98 -10.25
C LYS A 241 28.70 19.54 -9.73
N ARG A 242 29.11 19.26 -8.48
CA ARG A 242 29.17 17.91 -7.88
C ARG A 242 28.43 17.87 -6.53
N ASP A 243 29.07 17.35 -5.48
CA ASP A 243 28.53 17.27 -4.12
C ASP A 243 28.37 18.68 -3.55
N SER A 244 27.13 19.15 -3.65
CA SER A 244 26.74 20.54 -3.42
C SER A 244 25.49 20.58 -2.56
N PHE A 245 25.62 21.22 -1.40
CA PHE A 245 24.64 21.13 -0.33
C PHE A 245 24.30 22.51 0.21
N GLY A 246 23.01 22.88 0.35
CA GLY A 246 22.68 24.10 1.07
C GLY A 246 23.30 24.07 2.47
N ILE A 247 22.99 23.01 3.22
CA ILE A 247 23.60 22.70 4.52
C ILE A 247 24.13 21.27 4.51
N SER A 248 25.39 21.08 4.92
CA SER A 248 25.98 19.77 5.21
C SER A 248 26.19 19.57 6.71
N VAL A 249 25.75 18.42 7.23
CA VAL A 249 25.97 17.99 8.62
C VAL A 249 26.70 16.65 8.59
N GLU A 250 27.91 16.59 9.17
CA GLU A 250 28.81 15.44 9.09
C GLU A 250 29.45 15.13 10.46
N ASN A 251 29.01 14.06 11.14
CA ASN A 251 29.45 13.75 12.51
C ASN A 251 29.27 14.95 13.44
N ALA A 252 28.09 15.59 13.38
CA ALA A 252 27.81 16.82 14.07
C ALA A 252 26.33 16.92 14.45
N LYS A 253 26.02 17.87 15.34
CA LYS A 253 24.67 18.07 15.86
C LYS A 253 24.16 19.48 15.54
N ILE A 254 22.97 19.54 14.98
CA ILE A 254 22.11 20.73 15.00
C ILE A 254 20.92 20.42 15.90
N GLU A 255 20.57 21.29 16.86
CA GLU A 255 19.38 21.05 17.68
C GLU A 255 18.14 21.49 16.90
N THR A 256 18.06 22.76 16.54
CA THR A 256 16.91 23.30 15.80
C THR A 256 17.34 24.01 14.54
N LEU A 257 16.70 23.68 13.42
CA LEU A 257 16.81 24.39 12.15
C LEU A 257 15.46 24.99 11.80
N ILE A 258 15.37 26.32 11.80
CA ILE A 258 14.20 27.08 11.38
C ILE A 258 14.51 27.71 10.03
N ASN A 259 13.78 27.30 9.00
CA ASN A 259 13.86 27.88 7.67
C ASN A 259 12.57 28.61 7.31
N SER A 260 12.68 29.92 7.09
CA SER A 260 11.66 30.80 6.49
C SER A 260 12.11 31.40 5.16
N GLY A 261 13.40 31.27 4.83
CA GLY A 261 13.99 31.71 3.57
C GLY A 261 14.22 30.57 2.59
N PHE A 262 15.36 30.61 1.89
CA PHE A 262 15.74 29.64 0.87
C PHE A 262 16.99 28.86 1.27
N ILE A 263 16.91 27.53 1.22
CA ILE A 263 18.07 26.63 1.38
C ILE A 263 18.18 25.80 0.10
N SER A 264 19.34 25.85 -0.56
CA SER A 264 19.52 25.17 -1.84
C SER A 264 20.91 24.60 -2.05
N GLY A 265 20.98 23.39 -2.58
CA GLY A 265 22.21 22.83 -3.14
C GLY A 265 21.91 22.08 -4.43
N GLU A 266 22.86 22.07 -5.37
CA GLU A 266 22.61 21.40 -6.65
C GLU A 266 22.38 19.90 -6.48
N LYS A 267 22.99 19.24 -5.48
CA LYS A 267 22.66 17.85 -5.11
C LYS A 267 21.54 17.79 -4.08
N SER A 268 21.74 18.42 -2.91
CA SER A 268 20.73 18.40 -1.84
C SER A 268 20.53 19.76 -1.17
N GLY A 269 19.31 20.05 -0.72
CA GLY A 269 19.07 21.22 0.13
C GLY A 269 19.75 21.05 1.49
N ILE A 270 19.43 19.94 2.18
CA ILE A 270 20.07 19.54 3.43
C ILE A 270 20.63 18.13 3.28
N TYR A 271 21.91 17.96 3.60
CA TYR A 271 22.62 16.70 3.56
C TYR A 271 23.10 16.30 4.95
N GLY A 272 22.66 15.14 5.44
CA GLY A 272 23.18 14.51 6.65
C GLY A 272 24.03 13.31 6.30
N ALA A 273 25.26 13.25 6.84
CA ALA A 273 26.20 12.16 6.69
C ALA A 273 26.89 11.76 8.00
N SER A 274 27.35 10.52 8.09
CA SER A 274 28.31 10.04 9.10
C SER A 274 28.01 10.46 10.55
N ASN A 275 27.05 9.81 11.21
CA ASN A 275 26.58 10.16 12.56
C ASN A 275 26.08 11.62 12.67
N SER A 276 25.44 12.13 11.61
CA SER A 276 24.77 13.43 11.64
C SER A 276 23.51 13.38 12.49
N ARG A 277 23.22 14.48 13.18
CA ARG A 277 22.01 14.62 13.98
C ARG A 277 21.40 16.01 13.82
N ILE A 278 20.11 16.06 13.45
CA ILE A 278 19.29 17.27 13.51
C ILE A 278 18.07 16.97 14.38
N ASP A 279 17.91 17.61 15.53
CA ASP A 279 16.81 17.25 16.45
C ASP A 279 15.44 17.75 15.94
N SER A 280 15.37 18.92 15.30
CA SER A 280 14.12 19.45 14.73
C SER A 280 14.37 20.32 13.51
N ILE A 281 13.53 20.15 12.49
CA ILE A 281 13.46 21.01 11.31
C ILE A 281 12.07 21.63 11.24
N LEU A 282 12.01 22.96 11.27
CA LEU A 282 10.80 23.73 11.02
C LEU A 282 10.94 24.52 9.72
N ASN A 283 10.13 24.19 8.73
CA ASN A 283 10.19 24.79 7.41
C ASN A 283 8.91 25.54 7.05
N THR A 284 9.03 26.85 6.88
CA THR A 284 8.05 27.77 6.30
C THR A 284 8.55 28.40 4.99
N GLY A 285 9.85 28.26 4.71
CA GLY A 285 10.48 28.66 3.46
C GLY A 285 10.59 27.52 2.46
N THR A 286 11.58 27.59 1.57
CA THR A 286 11.84 26.55 0.57
C THR A 286 13.18 25.87 0.83
N ILE A 287 13.18 24.54 0.83
CA ILE A 287 14.37 23.70 0.79
C ILE A 287 14.38 22.98 -0.55
N PHE A 288 15.44 23.16 -1.32
CA PHE A 288 15.54 22.65 -2.68
C PHE A 288 16.85 21.88 -2.89
N GLY A 289 16.77 20.72 -3.54
CA GLY A 289 17.93 20.10 -4.16
C GLY A 289 17.53 19.23 -5.35
N LYS A 290 18.37 19.14 -6.39
CA LYS A 290 17.96 18.42 -7.60
C LYS A 290 17.76 16.92 -7.35
N GLN A 291 18.60 16.34 -6.50
CA GLN A 291 18.47 14.93 -6.12
C GLN A 291 17.59 14.78 -4.88
N TYR A 292 17.90 15.53 -3.82
CA TYR A 292 17.20 15.41 -2.54
C TYR A 292 16.83 16.78 -1.98
N GLY A 293 15.59 17.01 -1.57
CA GLY A 293 15.30 18.19 -0.74
C GLY A 293 16.04 18.07 0.59
N ILE A 294 15.79 16.94 1.28
CA ILE A 294 16.51 16.52 2.49
C ILE A 294 16.93 15.06 2.33
N ILE A 295 18.15 14.72 2.73
CA ILE A 295 18.62 13.33 2.84
C ILE A 295 19.25 13.05 4.20
N VAL A 296 18.87 11.90 4.76
CA VAL A 296 19.50 11.29 5.95
C VAL A 296 20.30 10.09 5.48
N ASP A 297 21.63 10.21 5.48
CA ASP A 297 22.56 9.14 5.13
C ASP A 297 23.48 8.88 6.33
N TYR A 298 23.46 7.68 6.91
CA TYR A 298 24.21 7.38 8.14
C TYR A 298 24.00 8.38 9.30
N GLY A 299 22.78 8.88 9.54
CA GLY A 299 22.43 9.80 10.62
C GLY A 299 21.03 9.60 11.21
N SER A 300 20.65 10.46 12.15
CA SER A 300 19.33 10.44 12.78
C SER A 300 18.72 11.84 12.82
N TYR A 301 17.56 12.00 12.22
CA TYR A 301 16.84 13.27 12.20
C TYR A 301 15.61 13.12 13.09
N GLY A 302 15.34 14.11 13.93
CA GLY A 302 14.12 14.14 14.74
C GLY A 302 12.93 14.60 13.90
N ASP A 303 12.10 15.45 14.48
CA ASP A 303 10.83 15.82 13.86
C ASP A 303 11.02 16.85 12.73
N ILE A 304 10.33 16.62 11.62
CA ILE A 304 10.30 17.55 10.48
C ILE A 304 8.88 18.10 10.37
N THR A 305 8.75 19.42 10.53
CA THR A 305 7.48 20.14 10.38
C THR A 305 7.57 21.11 9.21
N ILE A 306 6.64 21.00 8.27
CA ILE A 306 6.45 21.93 7.17
C ILE A 306 5.10 22.62 7.38
N LYS A 307 5.10 23.95 7.40
CA LYS A 307 3.86 24.73 7.59
C LYS A 307 3.91 26.06 6.86
N ASP A 308 2.78 26.78 6.88
CA ASP A 308 2.67 28.15 6.39
C ASP A 308 3.17 28.34 4.94
N GLY A 309 2.94 27.35 4.07
CA GLY A 309 3.36 27.39 2.66
C GLY A 309 4.79 26.90 2.40
N GLY A 310 5.45 26.31 3.40
CA GLY A 310 6.79 25.78 3.29
C GLY A 310 6.90 24.64 2.27
N LYS A 311 8.04 24.55 1.58
CA LYS A 311 8.27 23.57 0.52
C LYS A 311 9.57 22.80 0.70
N ILE A 312 9.52 21.50 0.42
CA ILE A 312 10.71 20.64 0.28
C ILE A 312 10.65 19.96 -1.09
N ILE A 313 11.65 20.21 -1.93
CA ILE A 313 11.62 19.83 -3.35
C ILE A 313 12.90 19.09 -3.74
N GLY A 314 12.75 17.96 -4.42
CA GLY A 314 13.84 17.29 -5.13
C GLY A 314 13.41 16.13 -6.02
N ASN A 315 14.34 15.31 -6.51
CA ASN A 315 13.97 14.04 -7.13
C ASN A 315 13.28 13.12 -6.12
N ARG A 316 13.83 13.10 -4.90
CA ARG A 316 13.10 12.70 -3.70
C ARG A 316 12.97 13.92 -2.81
N GLY A 317 11.75 14.28 -2.42
CA GLY A 317 11.55 15.44 -1.53
C GLY A 317 12.30 15.22 -0.22
N ILE A 318 11.98 14.12 0.46
CA ILE A 318 12.73 13.61 1.61
C ILE A 318 13.19 12.17 1.36
N MET A 319 14.48 11.91 1.60
CA MET A 319 15.12 10.61 1.44
C MET A 319 15.68 10.13 2.78
N ILE A 320 15.14 9.03 3.31
CA ILE A 320 15.72 8.33 4.45
C ILE A 320 16.51 7.14 3.91
N GLY A 321 17.85 7.24 3.95
CA GLY A 321 18.78 6.20 3.50
C GLY A 321 18.67 4.92 4.33
N GLN A 322 19.44 3.89 3.99
CA GLN A 322 19.39 2.57 4.64
C GLN A 322 19.77 2.61 6.14
N TRP A 323 19.06 1.89 7.00
CA TRP A 323 19.30 1.80 8.46
C TRP A 323 19.33 3.14 9.21
N GLN A 324 18.47 4.07 8.80
CA GLN A 324 18.37 5.41 9.39
C GLN A 324 17.06 5.61 10.14
N THR A 325 16.99 6.66 10.93
CA THR A 325 15.76 7.04 11.67
C THR A 325 15.40 8.48 11.39
N MET A 326 14.10 8.70 11.16
CA MET A 326 13.45 10.00 11.17
C MET A 326 12.42 10.02 12.30
N GLY A 327 12.22 11.17 12.95
CA GLY A 327 11.12 11.40 13.88
C GLY A 327 9.76 11.44 13.18
N ALA A 328 8.84 12.24 13.73
CA ALA A 328 7.54 12.49 13.12
C ALA A 328 7.68 13.44 11.92
N LEU A 329 6.86 13.22 10.90
CA LEU A 329 6.70 14.14 9.77
C LEU A 329 5.34 14.81 9.86
N LYS A 330 5.32 16.14 9.93
CA LYS A 330 4.09 16.94 9.89
C LYS A 330 4.13 17.91 8.72
N VAL A 331 3.13 17.85 7.85
CA VAL A 331 2.94 18.82 6.75
C VAL A 331 1.56 19.46 6.94
N GLU A 332 1.52 20.76 7.19
CA GLU A 332 0.28 21.44 7.58
C GLU A 332 0.07 22.75 6.83
N GLY A 333 -1.17 22.99 6.38
CA GLY A 333 -1.57 24.25 5.78
C GLY A 333 -1.49 24.27 4.26
N GLU A 334 -2.28 25.14 3.66
CA GLU A 334 -2.34 25.31 2.21
C GLU A 334 -0.95 25.67 1.65
N ASN A 335 -0.63 25.14 0.47
CA ASN A 335 0.65 25.32 -0.23
C ASN A 335 1.88 24.71 0.48
N SER A 336 1.73 24.11 1.67
CA SER A 336 2.79 23.32 2.29
C SER A 336 2.95 22.01 1.50
N GLU A 337 4.13 21.81 0.92
CA GLU A 337 4.34 20.76 -0.09
C GLU A 337 5.67 20.01 0.13
N ILE A 338 5.62 18.69 0.09
CA ILE A 338 6.79 17.86 -0.21
C ILE A 338 6.63 17.35 -1.64
N LYS A 339 7.58 17.70 -2.50
CA LYS A 339 7.54 17.40 -3.92
C LYS A 339 8.75 16.61 -4.38
N GLY A 340 8.48 15.40 -4.86
CA GLY A 340 9.43 14.55 -5.57
C GLY A 340 9.18 14.52 -7.07
N THR A 341 10.22 14.56 -7.89
CA THR A 341 10.04 14.14 -9.30
C THR A 341 9.90 12.62 -9.42
N GLN A 342 10.41 11.85 -8.45
CA GLN A 342 10.21 10.40 -8.32
C GLN A 342 9.36 10.09 -7.09
N TYR A 343 9.80 10.49 -5.89
CA TYR A 343 9.10 10.20 -4.64
C TYR A 343 8.97 11.43 -3.75
N GLY A 344 7.79 11.72 -3.22
CA GLY A 344 7.65 12.78 -2.22
C GLY A 344 8.47 12.45 -0.97
N LEU A 345 8.19 11.30 -0.38
CA LEU A 345 8.93 10.70 0.73
C LEU A 345 9.42 9.29 0.35
N TYR A 346 10.69 9.01 0.57
CA TYR A 346 11.28 7.67 0.43
C TYR A 346 11.86 7.20 1.76
N ILE A 347 11.51 5.98 2.16
CA ILE A 347 12.10 5.29 3.32
C ILE A 347 12.75 3.99 2.87
N GLY A 348 14.08 3.94 3.00
CA GLY A 348 14.89 2.81 2.56
C GLY A 348 15.01 1.66 3.55
N THR A 349 15.80 0.67 3.14
CA THR A 349 15.97 -0.61 3.84
C THR A 349 16.33 -0.46 5.30
N GLY A 350 15.55 -1.09 6.18
CA GLY A 350 15.84 -1.12 7.61
C GLY A 350 15.64 0.22 8.31
N SER A 351 15.10 1.22 7.62
CA SER A 351 14.90 2.56 8.14
C SER A 351 13.49 2.77 8.62
N GLN A 352 13.34 3.71 9.55
CA GLN A 352 12.07 3.90 10.23
C GLN A 352 11.71 5.38 10.41
N SER A 353 10.40 5.63 10.38
CA SER A 353 9.79 6.86 10.87
C SER A 353 8.62 6.52 11.80
N THR A 354 8.15 7.51 12.55
CA THR A 354 7.06 7.36 13.51
C THR A 354 5.73 7.71 12.86
N THR A 355 5.18 8.90 13.11
CA THR A 355 3.91 9.36 12.52
C THR A 355 4.13 10.21 11.28
N ILE A 356 3.17 10.18 10.38
CA ILE A 356 3.09 11.08 9.23
C ILE A 356 1.72 11.74 9.25
N ASP A 357 1.68 13.05 9.49
CA ASP A 357 0.45 13.83 9.49
C ASP A 357 0.47 14.85 8.34
N ILE A 358 -0.46 14.71 7.39
CA ILE A 358 -0.70 15.70 6.34
C ILE A 358 -2.05 16.35 6.59
N LEU A 359 -2.04 17.64 6.92
CA LEU A 359 -3.18 18.35 7.50
C LEU A 359 -3.49 19.65 6.74
N LYS A 360 -4.77 20.04 6.72
CA LYS A 360 -5.23 21.39 6.36
C LYS A 360 -4.76 21.88 4.97
N GLY A 361 -4.98 21.08 3.93
CA GLY A 361 -4.69 21.46 2.54
C GLY A 361 -3.25 21.20 2.10
N ALA A 362 -2.45 20.52 2.92
CA ALA A 362 -1.07 20.18 2.61
C ALA A 362 -0.97 19.03 1.59
N GLN A 363 0.20 18.91 0.96
CA GLN A 363 0.42 17.93 -0.11
C GLN A 363 1.77 17.20 0.00
N ILE A 364 1.76 15.89 -0.27
CA ILE A 364 2.95 15.10 -0.58
C ILE A 364 2.76 14.50 -1.96
N SER A 365 3.64 14.83 -2.91
CA SER A 365 3.54 14.34 -4.29
C SER A 365 4.85 13.76 -4.82
N GLY A 366 4.74 12.72 -5.65
CA GLY A 366 5.87 12.13 -6.37
C GLY A 366 5.49 11.66 -7.77
N GLY A 367 6.43 11.68 -8.71
CA GLY A 367 6.18 11.21 -10.09
C GLY A 367 5.95 9.69 -10.20
N GLU A 368 6.39 8.90 -9.23
CA GLU A 368 6.05 7.47 -9.13
C GLU A 368 5.14 7.22 -7.92
N ALA A 369 5.57 7.67 -6.73
CA ALA A 369 4.76 7.55 -5.53
C ALA A 369 4.85 8.79 -4.62
N GLY A 370 3.76 9.16 -3.96
CA GLY A 370 3.79 10.20 -2.93
C GLY A 370 4.67 9.76 -1.76
N ILE A 371 4.40 8.57 -1.22
CA ILE A 371 5.22 7.90 -0.20
C ILE A 371 5.65 6.53 -0.72
N TYR A 372 6.95 6.22 -0.63
CA TYR A 372 7.52 4.94 -1.04
C TYR A 372 8.34 4.31 0.10
N LEU A 373 7.99 3.07 0.48
CA LEU A 373 8.73 2.26 1.44
C LEU A 373 9.42 1.09 0.71
N ASP A 374 10.74 0.98 0.84
CA ASP A 374 11.56 -0.11 0.31
C ASP A 374 12.24 -0.84 1.46
N HIS A 375 11.68 -1.96 1.93
CA HIS A 375 12.08 -2.57 3.20
C HIS A 375 12.12 -1.56 4.38
N GLY A 376 11.35 -0.48 4.30
CA GLY A 376 11.25 0.57 5.32
C GLY A 376 10.04 0.39 6.24
N PHE A 377 10.05 1.09 7.37
CA PHE A 377 9.05 0.94 8.44
C PHE A 377 8.41 2.28 8.81
N LEU A 378 7.08 2.35 8.79
CA LEU A 378 6.30 3.42 9.40
C LEU A 378 5.65 2.88 10.67
N ASN A 379 6.14 3.31 11.83
CA ASN A 379 5.76 2.71 13.10
C ASN A 379 4.54 3.37 13.77
N GLY A 380 4.18 4.57 13.35
CA GLY A 380 3.03 5.32 13.86
C GLY A 380 1.92 5.48 12.82
N THR A 381 0.86 6.16 13.24
CA THR A 381 -0.29 6.50 12.38
C THR A 381 0.15 7.38 11.22
N THR A 382 -0.44 7.12 10.05
CA THR A 382 -0.38 8.00 8.90
C THR A 382 -1.75 8.65 8.72
N THR A 383 -1.83 9.96 8.89
CA THR A 383 -3.09 10.73 8.81
C THR A 383 -3.10 11.62 7.58
N VAL A 384 -4.16 11.55 6.79
CA VAL A 384 -4.44 12.44 5.67
C VAL A 384 -5.75 13.17 5.94
N ASP A 385 -5.66 14.40 6.45
CA ASP A 385 -6.80 15.21 6.88
C ASP A 385 -6.93 16.45 6.00
N ASN A 386 -8.01 16.49 5.19
CA ASN A 386 -8.26 17.56 4.20
C ASN A 386 -6.99 17.87 3.37
N SER A 387 -6.27 16.83 2.95
CA SER A 387 -4.93 16.93 2.37
C SER A 387 -4.72 15.86 1.31
N VAL A 388 -3.62 15.94 0.56
CA VAL A 388 -3.39 15.03 -0.58
C VAL A 388 -2.05 14.31 -0.48
N ILE A 389 -2.09 12.98 -0.66
CA ILE A 389 -0.95 12.19 -1.08
C ILE A 389 -1.17 11.75 -2.52
N HIS A 390 -0.20 12.00 -3.40
CA HIS A 390 -0.34 11.69 -4.83
C HIS A 390 0.93 11.08 -5.43
N GLY A 391 0.75 10.07 -6.28
CA GLY A 391 1.77 9.70 -7.26
C GLY A 391 1.23 8.92 -8.44
N ASN A 392 1.98 8.87 -9.54
CA ASN A 392 1.44 8.30 -10.78
C ASN A 392 1.20 6.79 -10.70
N LYS A 393 2.04 6.04 -9.97
CA LYS A 393 1.83 4.60 -9.73
C LYS A 393 1.03 4.38 -8.47
N ALA A 394 1.40 5.07 -7.39
CA ALA A 394 0.65 5.02 -6.15
C ALA A 394 0.68 6.30 -5.32
N GLY A 395 -0.34 6.55 -4.52
CA GLY A 395 -0.24 7.54 -3.43
C GLY A 395 0.77 7.06 -2.40
N ILE A 396 0.57 5.84 -1.90
CA ILE A 396 1.47 5.13 -0.98
C ILE A 396 1.84 3.77 -1.58
N TYR A 397 3.14 3.48 -1.64
CA TYR A 397 3.66 2.20 -2.13
C TYR A 397 4.53 1.53 -1.06
N LEU A 398 4.15 0.31 -0.69
CA LEU A 398 4.94 -0.57 0.19
C LEU A 398 5.54 -1.70 -0.65
N ALA A 399 6.86 -1.73 -0.75
CA ALA A 399 7.61 -2.74 -1.49
C ALA A 399 8.44 -3.62 -0.54
N ARG A 400 8.78 -4.82 -1.03
CA ARG A 400 9.85 -5.67 -0.50
C ARG A 400 9.86 -5.75 1.03
N GLY A 401 8.84 -6.34 1.66
CA GLY A 401 8.87 -6.58 3.11
C GLY A 401 8.80 -5.33 4.01
N SER A 402 8.52 -4.15 3.45
CA SER A 402 8.23 -2.93 4.23
C SER A 402 7.01 -3.11 5.13
N SER A 403 6.86 -2.25 6.12
CA SER A 403 5.68 -2.28 6.99
C SER A 403 5.14 -0.90 7.34
N LEU A 404 3.82 -0.74 7.28
CA LEU A 404 3.07 0.35 7.90
C LEU A 404 2.34 -0.23 9.11
N ASN A 405 2.82 0.12 10.29
CA ASN A 405 2.39 -0.50 11.55
C ASN A 405 1.30 0.28 12.30
N GLY A 406 1.20 1.59 12.08
CA GLY A 406 0.08 2.37 12.59
C GLY A 406 -1.16 2.26 11.73
N THR A 407 -2.23 2.92 12.16
CA THR A 407 -3.43 3.09 11.32
C THR A 407 -3.14 4.04 10.17
N LEU A 408 -3.68 3.75 8.99
CA LEU A 408 -3.76 4.69 7.89
C LEU A 408 -5.16 5.33 7.91
N GLU A 409 -5.24 6.62 8.25
CA GLU A 409 -6.50 7.34 8.37
C GLU A 409 -6.61 8.41 7.28
N VAL A 410 -7.68 8.36 6.48
CA VAL A 410 -8.02 9.33 5.44
C VAL A 410 -9.35 9.97 5.80
N LYS A 411 -9.34 11.26 6.13
CA LYS A 411 -10.51 11.95 6.69
C LYS A 411 -10.71 13.37 6.22
N ASN A 412 -11.91 13.88 6.46
CA ASN A 412 -12.32 15.27 6.21
C ASN A 412 -12.00 15.74 4.77
N GLY A 413 -12.32 14.91 3.77
CA GLY A 413 -11.97 15.20 2.38
C GLY A 413 -10.51 14.94 1.99
N GLY A 414 -9.73 14.28 2.85
CA GLY A 414 -8.38 13.82 2.51
C GLY A 414 -8.37 12.83 1.35
N ILE A 415 -7.31 12.84 0.55
CA ILE A 415 -7.20 12.06 -0.68
C ILE A 415 -5.86 11.33 -0.73
N ILE A 416 -5.90 10.02 -0.93
CA ILE A 416 -4.73 9.23 -1.34
C ILE A 416 -4.98 8.75 -2.77
N SER A 417 -4.17 9.22 -3.71
CA SER A 417 -4.40 9.00 -5.13
C SER A 417 -3.19 8.42 -5.87
N GLY A 418 -3.50 7.45 -6.73
CA GLY A 418 -2.63 6.88 -7.74
C GLY A 418 -3.14 7.19 -9.14
N GLY A 419 -2.26 7.23 -10.14
CA GLY A 419 -2.64 7.50 -11.53
C GLY A 419 -2.59 8.98 -11.88
N VAL A 420 -2.65 9.29 -13.18
CA VAL A 420 -2.63 10.65 -13.72
C VAL A 420 -4.01 10.97 -14.27
N LEU A 421 -4.57 12.12 -13.91
CA LEU A 421 -5.75 12.62 -14.60
C LEU A 421 -5.38 12.98 -16.04
N THR A 422 -5.83 12.19 -17.00
CA THR A 422 -5.71 12.48 -18.43
C THR A 422 -7.03 13.03 -18.98
N LYS A 423 -7.00 13.51 -20.23
CA LYS A 423 -8.21 13.95 -20.93
C LYS A 423 -9.23 12.81 -21.13
N ASP A 424 -8.76 11.57 -21.12
CA ASP A 424 -9.58 10.36 -21.29
C ASP A 424 -9.98 9.74 -19.94
N GLY A 425 -9.70 10.41 -18.82
CA GLY A 425 -9.91 9.91 -17.46
C GLY A 425 -8.60 9.61 -16.72
N MET A 426 -8.70 9.01 -15.53
CA MET A 426 -7.53 8.69 -14.71
C MET A 426 -6.77 7.47 -15.27
N THR A 427 -5.44 7.54 -15.39
CA THR A 427 -4.63 6.36 -15.77
C THR A 427 -4.62 5.32 -14.65
N THR A 428 -4.25 4.08 -15.00
CA THR A 428 -4.07 2.97 -14.07
C THR A 428 -3.03 3.31 -12.99
N GLY A 429 -3.49 3.52 -11.76
CA GLY A 429 -2.68 3.66 -10.54
C GLY A 429 -3.58 3.45 -9.33
N TYR A 430 -2.99 3.15 -8.18
CA TYR A 430 -3.74 2.86 -6.95
C TYR A 430 -3.42 3.88 -5.86
N GLY A 431 -4.38 4.26 -5.03
CA GLY A 431 -4.11 5.10 -3.87
C GLY A 431 -3.11 4.40 -2.96
N ILE A 432 -3.31 3.10 -2.73
CA ILE A 432 -2.42 2.26 -1.92
C ILE A 432 -1.99 1.03 -2.72
N VAL A 433 -0.69 0.75 -2.72
CA VAL A 433 -0.12 -0.52 -3.21
C VAL A 433 0.66 -1.19 -2.08
N ASN A 434 0.20 -2.35 -1.63
CA ASN A 434 0.89 -3.24 -0.72
C ASN A 434 1.37 -4.48 -1.49
N ALA A 435 2.68 -4.59 -1.74
CA ALA A 435 3.24 -5.56 -2.68
C ALA A 435 4.39 -6.39 -2.11
N ASP A 436 4.80 -7.40 -2.87
CA ASP A 436 5.88 -8.34 -2.53
C ASP A 436 5.60 -9.09 -1.22
N SER A 437 6.31 -8.79 -0.15
CA SER A 437 6.08 -9.36 1.19
C SER A 437 5.76 -8.28 2.22
N ALA A 438 5.31 -7.11 1.76
CA ALA A 438 5.04 -5.96 2.63
C ALA A 438 3.80 -6.17 3.51
N LYS A 439 3.71 -5.36 4.57
CA LYS A 439 2.67 -5.49 5.59
C LYS A 439 2.02 -4.15 5.92
N ILE A 440 0.70 -4.15 5.98
CA ILE A 440 -0.06 -3.09 6.67
C ILE A 440 -0.64 -3.77 7.91
N THR A 441 -0.08 -3.47 9.08
CA THR A 441 -0.51 -4.15 10.32
C THR A 441 -1.59 -3.38 11.07
N GLY A 442 -1.66 -2.05 10.91
CA GLY A 442 -2.80 -1.25 11.34
C GLY A 442 -3.97 -1.30 10.37
N SER A 443 -5.08 -0.69 10.77
CA SER A 443 -6.28 -0.57 9.92
C SER A 443 -6.12 0.48 8.83
N VAL A 444 -6.90 0.33 7.75
CA VAL A 444 -7.14 1.39 6.76
C VAL A 444 -8.53 1.97 7.03
N LEU A 445 -8.58 3.23 7.46
CA LEU A 445 -9.81 3.93 7.80
C LEU A 445 -10.03 5.09 6.83
N VAL A 446 -11.15 5.05 6.10
CA VAL A 446 -11.59 6.11 5.18
C VAL A 446 -12.88 6.67 5.73
N ASN A 447 -12.85 7.89 6.27
CA ASN A 447 -14.01 8.47 6.93
C ASN A 447 -14.26 9.94 6.57
N SER A 448 -15.41 10.48 6.95
CA SER A 448 -15.74 11.92 6.86
C SER A 448 -15.43 12.52 5.47
N GLY A 449 -15.79 11.83 4.38
CA GLY A 449 -15.56 12.27 3.01
C GLY A 449 -14.15 11.98 2.45
N GLY A 450 -13.34 11.21 3.17
CA GLY A 450 -12.01 10.78 2.71
C GLY A 450 -12.08 9.87 1.48
N LYS A 451 -11.07 9.91 0.61
CA LYS A 451 -11.06 9.14 -0.65
C LYS A 451 -9.73 8.44 -0.91
N ILE A 452 -9.82 7.21 -1.39
CA ILE A 452 -8.67 6.43 -1.88
C ILE A 452 -8.97 5.97 -3.31
N THR A 453 -8.05 6.20 -4.25
CA THR A 453 -8.23 5.68 -5.63
C THR A 453 -7.73 4.25 -5.73
N GLY A 454 -8.40 3.32 -5.08
CA GLY A 454 -8.15 1.90 -5.18
C GLY A 454 -7.08 1.42 -4.21
N LEU A 455 -7.23 0.18 -3.76
CA LEU A 455 -6.31 -0.50 -2.85
C LEU A 455 -5.89 -1.82 -3.48
N LEU A 456 -4.60 -1.96 -3.78
CA LEU A 456 -4.02 -3.19 -4.31
C LEU A 456 -3.19 -3.90 -3.24
N ASN A 457 -3.59 -5.11 -2.87
CA ASN A 457 -2.80 -6.05 -2.09
C ASN A 457 -2.37 -7.23 -2.98
N THR A 458 -1.07 -7.43 -3.18
CA THR A 458 -0.58 -8.40 -4.18
C THR A 458 0.74 -9.06 -3.80
N GLY A 459 1.13 -10.12 -4.52
CA GLY A 459 2.28 -10.94 -4.19
C GLY A 459 2.01 -11.79 -2.95
N ASN A 460 2.91 -11.75 -1.97
CA ASN A 460 2.75 -12.34 -0.64
C ASN A 460 2.48 -11.27 0.43
N ALA A 461 1.98 -10.09 0.03
CA ALA A 461 1.72 -8.99 0.94
C ALA A 461 0.53 -9.28 1.84
N SER A 462 0.53 -8.68 3.04
CA SER A 462 -0.51 -8.88 4.05
C SER A 462 -1.05 -7.56 4.59
N LEU A 463 -2.37 -7.48 4.76
CA LEU A 463 -3.07 -6.41 5.44
C LEU A 463 -3.80 -7.04 6.64
N LEU A 464 -3.34 -6.75 7.85
CA LEU A 464 -3.80 -7.45 9.07
C LEU A 464 -4.95 -6.71 9.75
N GLY A 465 -4.96 -5.38 9.70
CA GLY A 465 -6.04 -4.58 10.27
C GLY A 465 -7.30 -4.58 9.41
N ASP A 466 -8.41 -4.08 9.96
CA ASP A 466 -9.64 -3.90 9.19
C ASP A 466 -9.48 -2.81 8.10
N ILE A 467 -10.23 -2.96 7.02
CA ILE A 467 -10.52 -1.89 6.05
C ILE A 467 -11.91 -1.36 6.35
N ILE A 468 -12.02 -0.11 6.78
CA ILE A 468 -13.28 0.52 7.19
C ILE A 468 -13.51 1.76 6.34
N VAL A 469 -14.64 1.80 5.63
CA VAL A 469 -15.08 2.96 4.86
C VAL A 469 -16.38 3.46 5.48
N GLU A 470 -16.32 4.61 6.15
CA GLU A 470 -17.43 5.12 6.95
C GLU A 470 -17.84 6.54 6.56
N GLY A 471 -19.13 6.80 6.50
CA GLY A 471 -19.66 8.15 6.37
C GLY A 471 -19.91 8.56 4.93
N LYS A 472 -20.82 9.52 4.77
CA LYS A 472 -21.19 10.06 3.46
C LYS A 472 -19.97 10.61 2.71
N ASP A 473 -19.94 10.33 1.41
CA ASP A 473 -18.89 10.73 0.47
C ASP A 473 -17.51 10.09 0.72
N SER A 474 -17.38 9.21 1.73
CA SER A 474 -16.19 8.39 1.95
C SER A 474 -16.14 7.22 0.97
N GLU A 475 -15.03 7.05 0.26
CA GLU A 475 -15.02 6.18 -0.92
C GLU A 475 -13.66 5.55 -1.23
N VAL A 476 -13.68 4.27 -1.59
CA VAL A 476 -12.55 3.59 -2.27
C VAL A 476 -12.90 3.43 -3.75
N ILE A 477 -12.49 4.42 -4.55
CA ILE A 477 -12.74 4.52 -5.98
C ILE A 477 -11.89 3.50 -6.73
N GLY A 478 -12.49 2.70 -7.62
CA GLY A 478 -11.83 1.58 -8.30
C GLY A 478 -11.69 0.33 -7.43
N GLY A 479 -12.14 0.39 -6.16
CA GLY A 479 -12.31 -0.79 -5.32
C GLY A 479 -11.05 -1.35 -4.66
N ILE A 480 -11.18 -2.58 -4.15
CA ILE A 480 -10.12 -3.33 -3.48
C ILE A 480 -9.76 -4.52 -4.36
N SER A 481 -8.47 -4.69 -4.66
CA SER A 481 -7.95 -5.84 -5.39
C SER A 481 -6.96 -6.61 -4.52
N ASN A 482 -7.32 -7.84 -4.17
CA ASN A 482 -6.45 -8.80 -3.49
C ASN A 482 -6.07 -9.92 -4.47
N SER A 483 -4.78 -10.13 -4.72
CA SER A 483 -4.33 -11.01 -5.82
C SER A 483 -3.02 -11.75 -5.50
N GLY A 484 -2.67 -12.75 -6.31
CA GLY A 484 -1.47 -13.55 -6.09
C GLY A 484 -1.65 -14.46 -4.88
N ASN A 485 -0.79 -14.34 -3.86
CA ASN A 485 -0.96 -14.97 -2.55
C ASN A 485 -1.26 -13.91 -1.47
N GLY A 486 -1.82 -12.76 -1.87
CA GLY A 486 -2.10 -11.64 -1.00
C GLY A 486 -3.10 -12.01 0.09
N LYS A 487 -2.89 -11.51 1.30
CA LYS A 487 -3.74 -11.76 2.45
C LYS A 487 -4.35 -10.47 2.98
N ILE A 488 -5.66 -10.44 3.14
CA ILE A 488 -6.36 -9.46 3.96
C ILE A 488 -6.91 -10.25 5.15
N GLU A 489 -6.29 -10.13 6.32
CA GLU A 489 -6.71 -10.88 7.51
C GLU A 489 -7.83 -10.16 8.26
N GLY A 490 -7.85 -8.82 8.21
CA GLY A 490 -8.92 -8.01 8.78
C GLY A 490 -10.22 -8.08 7.96
N SER A 491 -11.28 -7.54 8.55
CA SER A 491 -12.59 -7.44 7.91
C SER A 491 -12.67 -6.24 6.96
N ILE A 492 -13.59 -6.28 6.00
CA ILE A 492 -13.92 -5.15 5.14
C ILE A 492 -15.32 -4.67 5.53
N LYS A 493 -15.42 -3.42 6.01
CA LYS A 493 -16.67 -2.86 6.56
C LYS A 493 -17.01 -1.54 5.89
N LEU A 494 -18.24 -1.41 5.40
CA LEU A 494 -18.79 -0.15 4.91
C LEU A 494 -19.91 0.30 5.84
N GLU A 495 -19.81 1.49 6.42
CA GLU A 495 -20.75 1.97 7.43
C GLU A 495 -21.23 3.40 7.12
N ASN A 496 -22.44 3.74 7.56
CA ASN A 496 -22.95 5.12 7.57
C ASN A 496 -22.83 5.86 6.22
N GLY A 497 -23.05 5.17 5.09
CA GLY A 497 -22.98 5.76 3.75
C GLY A 497 -21.63 5.63 3.04
N GLY A 498 -20.71 4.83 3.58
CA GLY A 498 -19.42 4.53 2.95
C GLY A 498 -19.57 3.73 1.64
N LYS A 499 -18.62 3.91 0.72
CA LYS A 499 -18.70 3.32 -0.64
C LYS A 499 -17.42 2.61 -1.07
N ILE A 500 -17.58 1.47 -1.71
CA ILE A 500 -16.49 0.76 -2.41
C ILE A 500 -17.04 0.31 -3.76
N ASP A 501 -16.28 0.49 -4.84
CA ASP A 501 -16.73 0.04 -6.16
C ASP A 501 -16.83 -1.49 -6.21
N THR A 502 -15.70 -2.19 -6.28
CA THR A 502 -15.66 -3.64 -6.38
C THR A 502 -14.61 -4.22 -5.44
N ILE A 503 -14.89 -5.37 -4.85
CA ILE A 503 -13.88 -6.20 -4.18
C ILE A 503 -13.53 -7.35 -5.12
N VAL A 504 -12.28 -7.44 -5.54
CA VAL A 504 -11.75 -8.54 -6.35
C VAL A 504 -10.76 -9.35 -5.52
N ASN A 505 -11.03 -10.63 -5.34
CA ASN A 505 -10.13 -11.60 -4.71
C ASN A 505 -9.82 -12.72 -5.72
N SER A 506 -8.57 -12.86 -6.15
CA SER A 506 -8.19 -13.75 -7.25
C SER A 506 -6.82 -14.44 -7.07
N GLY A 507 -6.53 -15.43 -7.92
CA GLY A 507 -5.33 -16.26 -7.77
C GLY A 507 -5.42 -17.23 -6.59
N ASN A 508 -4.48 -17.16 -5.65
CA ASN A 508 -4.49 -17.90 -4.38
C ASN A 508 -4.67 -16.94 -3.18
N ALA A 509 -5.23 -15.75 -3.43
CA ALA A 509 -5.37 -14.71 -2.43
C ALA A 509 -6.47 -15.05 -1.42
N SER A 510 -6.36 -14.53 -0.20
CA SER A 510 -7.33 -14.78 0.87
C SER A 510 -7.79 -13.51 1.55
N ILE A 511 -9.10 -13.38 1.79
CA ILE A 511 -9.69 -12.40 2.70
C ILE A 511 -10.30 -13.17 3.87
N SER A 512 -9.67 -13.14 5.04
CA SER A 512 -10.07 -13.98 6.19
C SER A 512 -11.25 -13.39 6.98
N GLY A 513 -11.32 -12.06 7.08
CA GLY A 513 -12.38 -11.38 7.80
C GLY A 513 -13.70 -11.33 7.02
N ASP A 514 -14.75 -10.89 7.71
CA ASP A 514 -16.08 -10.71 7.11
C ASP A 514 -16.09 -9.52 6.14
N ILE A 515 -17.00 -9.58 5.16
CA ILE A 515 -17.36 -8.43 4.32
C ILE A 515 -18.74 -7.97 4.74
N THR A 516 -18.84 -6.76 5.31
CA THR A 516 -20.10 -6.19 5.80
C THR A 516 -20.43 -4.89 5.08
N VAL A 517 -21.58 -4.85 4.44
CA VAL A 517 -22.17 -3.63 3.85
C VAL A 517 -23.28 -3.17 4.79
N GLY A 518 -22.98 -2.20 5.65
CA GLY A 518 -23.93 -1.63 6.60
C GLY A 518 -25.00 -0.77 5.93
N ALA A 519 -26.01 -0.37 6.70
CA ALA A 519 -27.11 0.47 6.21
C ALA A 519 -26.61 1.75 5.52
N GLU A 520 -27.29 2.15 4.44
CA GLU A 520 -26.98 3.31 3.60
C GLU A 520 -25.64 3.23 2.82
N SER A 521 -24.83 2.20 3.04
CA SER A 521 -23.56 1.98 2.35
C SER A 521 -23.75 1.27 1.00
N ASP A 522 -22.82 1.51 0.07
CA ASP A 522 -22.86 0.95 -1.29
C ASP A 522 -21.59 0.13 -1.60
N LEU A 523 -21.78 -1.13 -2.01
CA LEU A 523 -20.74 -1.97 -2.62
C LEU A 523 -21.27 -2.51 -3.96
N SER A 524 -20.61 -2.20 -5.08
CA SER A 524 -21.17 -2.58 -6.39
C SER A 524 -21.11 -4.09 -6.60
N SER A 525 -19.96 -4.71 -6.32
CA SER A 525 -19.81 -6.15 -6.48
C SER A 525 -18.66 -6.77 -5.68
N ILE A 526 -18.78 -8.07 -5.45
CA ILE A 526 -17.70 -8.95 -4.96
C ILE A 526 -17.41 -9.98 -6.03
N VAL A 527 -16.14 -10.13 -6.42
CA VAL A 527 -15.65 -11.15 -7.35
C VAL A 527 -14.60 -11.99 -6.64
N ASN A 528 -14.89 -13.27 -6.44
CA ASN A 528 -13.98 -14.25 -5.87
C ASN A 528 -13.71 -15.36 -6.91
N SER A 529 -12.50 -15.40 -7.45
CA SER A 529 -12.16 -16.25 -8.59
C SER A 529 -10.93 -17.12 -8.37
N ASP A 530 -10.69 -18.05 -9.28
CA ASP A 530 -9.56 -18.99 -9.24
C ASP A 530 -9.54 -19.82 -7.95
N ASN A 531 -8.38 -19.96 -7.30
CA ASN A 531 -8.25 -20.67 -6.02
C ASN A 531 -8.39 -19.72 -4.82
N ALA A 532 -8.94 -18.53 -5.02
CA ALA A 532 -9.02 -17.52 -3.97
C ALA A 532 -10.09 -17.89 -2.92
N ASN A 533 -9.83 -17.50 -1.67
CA ASN A 533 -10.70 -17.82 -0.54
C ASN A 533 -11.22 -16.57 0.17
N LEU A 534 -12.53 -16.44 0.34
CA LEU A 534 -13.15 -15.54 1.30
C LEU A 534 -13.47 -16.35 2.57
N GLY A 535 -12.69 -16.19 3.62
CA GLY A 535 -12.81 -16.93 4.88
C GLY A 535 -13.99 -16.53 5.75
N GLY A 536 -14.45 -15.28 5.64
CA GLY A 536 -15.56 -14.74 6.44
C GLY A 536 -16.93 -14.87 5.79
N ASN A 537 -17.95 -14.37 6.49
CA ASN A 537 -19.30 -14.19 5.97
C ASN A 537 -19.40 -12.93 5.11
N ILE A 538 -20.41 -12.91 4.23
CA ILE A 538 -20.81 -11.71 3.49
C ILE A 538 -22.17 -11.29 4.03
N LYS A 539 -22.25 -10.07 4.58
CA LYS A 539 -23.49 -9.50 5.11
C LYS A 539 -23.83 -8.20 4.41
N ASN A 540 -25.05 -8.09 3.90
CA ASN A 540 -25.57 -6.89 3.26
C ASN A 540 -26.82 -6.36 3.99
N ASP A 541 -26.63 -5.30 4.78
CA ASP A 541 -27.70 -4.47 5.36
C ASP A 541 -27.89 -3.15 4.57
N GLY A 542 -27.02 -2.88 3.59
CA GLY A 542 -27.02 -1.70 2.72
C GLY A 542 -27.40 -2.05 1.28
N ASN A 543 -26.52 -1.73 0.33
CA ASN A 543 -26.70 -2.04 -1.08
C ASN A 543 -25.48 -2.80 -1.63
N LEU A 544 -25.65 -4.11 -1.87
CA LEU A 544 -24.68 -4.96 -2.54
C LEU A 544 -25.25 -5.46 -3.87
N GLY A 545 -24.66 -5.04 -4.99
CA GLY A 545 -25.21 -5.34 -6.32
C GLY A 545 -25.08 -6.81 -6.74
N SER A 546 -23.87 -7.37 -6.67
CA SER A 546 -23.63 -8.78 -7.03
C SER A 546 -22.49 -9.46 -6.28
N ILE A 547 -22.57 -10.79 -6.22
CA ILE A 547 -21.50 -11.68 -5.78
C ILE A 547 -21.25 -12.68 -6.91
N GLU A 548 -20.03 -12.72 -7.43
CA GLU A 548 -19.55 -13.72 -8.39
C GLU A 548 -18.49 -14.59 -7.72
N ASN A 549 -18.82 -15.85 -7.46
CA ASN A 549 -17.92 -16.81 -6.85
C ASN A 549 -17.61 -17.96 -7.81
N SER A 550 -16.36 -18.12 -8.20
CA SER A 550 -15.84 -19.35 -8.82
C SER A 550 -14.69 -19.98 -8.02
N GLY A 551 -14.33 -19.38 -6.88
CA GLY A 551 -13.35 -19.89 -5.92
C GLY A 551 -14.05 -20.49 -4.70
N SER A 552 -13.56 -20.19 -3.50
CA SER A 552 -14.17 -20.63 -2.24
C SER A 552 -14.60 -19.45 -1.37
N ILE A 553 -15.81 -19.54 -0.81
CA ILE A 553 -16.30 -18.71 0.28
C ILE A 553 -16.54 -19.67 1.45
N SER A 554 -15.85 -19.49 2.56
CA SER A 554 -15.98 -20.38 3.73
C SER A 554 -17.24 -20.07 4.55
N GLY A 555 -17.65 -18.81 4.63
CA GLY A 555 -18.85 -18.36 5.34
C GLY A 555 -20.14 -18.46 4.53
N GLY A 556 -21.21 -17.88 5.08
CA GLY A 556 -22.51 -17.73 4.42
C GLY A 556 -22.72 -16.34 3.81
N ILE A 557 -23.84 -16.18 3.10
CA ILE A 557 -24.29 -14.90 2.53
C ILE A 557 -25.61 -14.52 3.18
N GLU A 558 -25.67 -13.34 3.81
CA GLU A 558 -26.88 -12.77 4.39
C GLU A 558 -27.23 -11.46 3.66
N ASN A 559 -28.36 -11.45 2.95
CA ASN A 559 -28.91 -10.27 2.29
C ASN A 559 -30.14 -9.77 3.04
N ASN A 560 -30.03 -8.65 3.75
CA ASN A 560 -31.12 -8.06 4.53
C ASN A 560 -31.75 -6.82 3.87
N ASN A 561 -31.17 -6.32 2.78
CA ASN A 561 -31.68 -5.14 2.10
C ASN A 561 -31.22 -5.05 0.64
N GLY A 562 -32.09 -4.56 -0.23
CA GLY A 562 -31.75 -4.30 -1.63
C GLY A 562 -31.75 -5.56 -2.50
N ASP A 563 -31.69 -5.34 -3.81
CA ASP A 563 -31.60 -6.42 -4.78
C ASP A 563 -30.17 -6.96 -4.83
N LEU A 564 -30.00 -8.27 -4.75
CA LEU A 564 -28.70 -8.94 -4.79
C LEU A 564 -28.69 -10.07 -5.83
N ASN A 565 -27.70 -10.07 -6.71
CA ASN A 565 -27.44 -11.16 -7.65
C ASN A 565 -26.26 -12.03 -7.17
N ILE A 566 -26.53 -13.27 -6.82
CA ILE A 566 -25.53 -14.26 -6.40
C ILE A 566 -25.31 -15.25 -7.55
N LYS A 567 -24.07 -15.31 -8.05
CA LYS A 567 -23.62 -16.30 -9.02
C LYS A 567 -22.53 -17.16 -8.39
N ASN A 568 -22.86 -18.41 -8.10
CA ASN A 568 -21.94 -19.38 -7.50
C ASN A 568 -21.62 -20.48 -8.49
N ASP A 569 -20.38 -20.60 -8.92
CA ASP A 569 -19.83 -21.71 -9.73
C ASP A 569 -18.57 -22.29 -9.06
N GLY A 570 -18.45 -22.11 -7.74
CA GLY A 570 -17.41 -22.65 -6.88
C GLY A 570 -18.02 -23.11 -5.53
N ASP A 571 -17.22 -23.09 -4.47
CA ASP A 571 -17.68 -23.53 -3.15
C ASP A 571 -18.19 -22.36 -2.30
N LEU A 572 -19.39 -22.50 -1.74
CA LEU A 572 -19.94 -21.67 -0.68
C LEU A 572 -20.18 -22.55 0.56
N GLY A 573 -19.41 -22.30 1.62
CA GLY A 573 -19.35 -23.10 2.84
C GLY A 573 -20.55 -22.94 3.76
N GLY A 574 -21.22 -21.79 3.73
CA GLY A 574 -22.40 -21.49 4.54
C GLY A 574 -23.72 -21.57 3.77
N SER A 575 -24.78 -21.11 4.45
CA SER A 575 -26.11 -20.92 3.87
C SER A 575 -26.23 -19.58 3.14
N ILE A 576 -27.30 -19.46 2.35
CA ILE A 576 -27.78 -18.16 1.86
C ILE A 576 -29.03 -17.79 2.65
N VAL A 577 -29.02 -16.61 3.27
CA VAL A 577 -30.15 -16.06 4.01
C VAL A 577 -30.61 -14.79 3.32
N ALA A 578 -31.85 -14.76 2.85
CA ALA A 578 -32.48 -13.59 2.24
C ALA A 578 -33.55 -13.03 3.18
N GLY A 579 -33.26 -11.93 3.85
CA GLY A 579 -34.17 -11.17 4.71
C GLY A 579 -34.51 -9.77 4.15
N GLY A 580 -35.54 -9.15 4.72
CA GLY A 580 -35.87 -7.74 4.47
C GLY A 580 -36.53 -7.45 3.12
N ASN A 581 -36.38 -6.21 2.64
CA ASN A 581 -37.03 -5.73 1.42
C ASN A 581 -36.03 -5.78 0.25
N GLY A 582 -36.26 -6.66 -0.72
CA GLY A 582 -35.42 -6.80 -1.90
C GLY A 582 -35.60 -8.16 -2.59
N ASN A 583 -35.11 -8.26 -3.83
CA ASN A 583 -35.06 -9.52 -4.56
C ASN A 583 -33.66 -10.11 -4.51
N THR A 584 -33.53 -11.36 -4.07
CA THR A 584 -32.27 -12.12 -4.18
C THR A 584 -32.36 -13.09 -5.35
N SER A 585 -31.54 -12.90 -6.36
CA SER A 585 -31.42 -13.87 -7.47
C SER A 585 -30.22 -14.79 -7.21
N ILE A 586 -30.44 -16.10 -7.21
CA ILE A 586 -29.41 -17.12 -6.96
C ILE A 586 -29.24 -17.95 -8.22
N SER A 587 -28.04 -17.93 -8.79
CA SER A 587 -27.61 -18.82 -9.86
C SER A 587 -26.48 -19.70 -9.33
N ASN A 588 -26.77 -20.97 -9.07
CA ASN A 588 -25.78 -21.96 -8.67
C ASN A 588 -25.43 -22.81 -9.90
N GLY A 589 -24.26 -22.56 -10.49
CA GLY A 589 -23.75 -23.24 -11.68
C GLY A 589 -23.48 -24.73 -11.44
N SER A 590 -23.13 -25.46 -12.50
CA SER A 590 -22.93 -26.90 -12.44
C SER A 590 -21.75 -27.33 -11.55
N ASN A 591 -20.76 -26.45 -11.37
CA ASN A 591 -19.67 -26.69 -10.42
C ASN A 591 -19.94 -26.05 -9.06
N GLY A 592 -21.05 -25.32 -8.93
CA GLY A 592 -21.44 -24.59 -7.75
C GLY A 592 -21.91 -25.52 -6.64
N ASN A 593 -21.39 -25.29 -5.45
CA ASN A 593 -21.78 -25.98 -4.24
C ASN A 593 -22.17 -24.97 -3.17
N ILE A 594 -23.38 -25.11 -2.61
CA ILE A 594 -23.84 -24.35 -1.44
C ILE A 594 -23.98 -25.38 -0.31
N ASN A 595 -23.06 -25.39 0.64
CA ASN A 595 -23.02 -26.41 1.70
C ASN A 595 -24.16 -26.27 2.72
N GLY A 596 -24.70 -25.06 2.91
CA GLY A 596 -25.89 -24.81 3.71
C GLY A 596 -27.20 -24.88 2.92
N GLY A 597 -28.33 -24.64 3.60
CA GLY A 597 -29.63 -24.42 2.95
C GLY A 597 -29.84 -22.97 2.50
N ILE A 598 -30.98 -22.72 1.87
CA ILE A 598 -31.44 -21.37 1.49
C ILE A 598 -32.60 -20.97 2.40
N ALA A 599 -32.42 -19.92 3.20
CA ALA A 599 -33.46 -19.40 4.09
C ALA A 599 -34.05 -18.09 3.54
N VAL A 600 -35.37 -17.99 3.51
CA VAL A 600 -36.11 -16.85 2.96
C VAL A 600 -37.04 -16.28 4.01
N GLY A 601 -36.70 -15.08 4.48
CA GLY A 601 -37.44 -14.34 5.50
C GLY A 601 -38.72 -13.68 4.96
N SER A 602 -39.46 -13.06 5.88
CA SER A 602 -40.67 -12.30 5.55
C SER A 602 -40.36 -11.07 4.69
N GLY A 603 -41.13 -10.84 3.62
CA GLY A 603 -40.95 -9.69 2.72
C GLY A 603 -39.92 -9.91 1.60
N SER A 604 -39.08 -10.92 1.72
CA SER A 604 -38.08 -11.28 0.72
C SER A 604 -38.69 -12.03 -0.46
N LYS A 605 -38.21 -11.74 -1.67
CA LYS A 605 -38.46 -12.56 -2.86
C LYS A 605 -37.15 -13.16 -3.36
N VAL A 606 -37.14 -14.47 -3.60
CA VAL A 606 -35.94 -15.18 -4.08
C VAL A 606 -36.24 -15.90 -5.38
N ASP A 607 -35.42 -15.67 -6.41
CA ASP A 607 -35.47 -16.41 -7.66
C ASP A 607 -34.24 -17.33 -7.74
N ILE A 608 -34.42 -18.63 -7.99
CA ILE A 608 -33.36 -19.64 -7.93
C ILE A 608 -33.24 -20.37 -9.27
N ASP A 609 -32.02 -20.48 -9.77
CA ASP A 609 -31.61 -21.39 -10.84
C ASP A 609 -30.45 -22.25 -10.30
N ASN A 610 -30.71 -23.54 -10.06
CA ASN A 610 -29.75 -24.45 -9.47
C ASN A 610 -29.38 -25.59 -10.42
N GLN A 611 -28.12 -25.61 -10.83
CA GLN A 611 -27.51 -26.65 -11.65
C GLN A 611 -26.47 -27.49 -10.87
N GLY A 612 -26.10 -27.03 -9.66
CA GLY A 612 -25.13 -27.67 -8.77
C GLY A 612 -25.75 -28.28 -7.51
N SER A 613 -24.96 -28.40 -6.43
CA SER A 613 -25.42 -28.95 -5.15
C SER A 613 -25.84 -27.86 -4.17
N VAL A 614 -26.88 -28.14 -3.39
CA VAL A 614 -27.34 -27.31 -2.26
C VAL A 614 -27.61 -28.21 -1.06
N GLY A 615 -27.01 -27.88 0.07
CA GLY A 615 -27.14 -28.61 1.32
C GLY A 615 -28.50 -28.37 2.00
N LYS A 616 -28.58 -28.79 3.25
CA LYS A 616 -29.79 -28.71 4.07
C LYS A 616 -29.50 -27.93 5.35
N ASP A 617 -30.52 -27.26 5.87
CA ASP A 617 -30.48 -26.64 7.19
C ASP A 617 -30.54 -27.68 8.33
N GLU A 618 -30.48 -27.21 9.58
CA GLU A 618 -30.53 -28.05 10.78
C GLU A 618 -31.84 -28.87 10.90
N ASN A 619 -32.91 -28.45 10.22
CA ASN A 619 -34.19 -29.15 10.18
C ASN A 619 -34.30 -30.11 8.99
N GLY A 620 -33.26 -30.22 8.16
CA GLY A 620 -33.23 -31.06 6.96
C GLY A 620 -33.88 -30.43 5.73
N ASN A 621 -34.17 -29.12 5.74
CA ASN A 621 -34.75 -28.44 4.59
C ASN A 621 -33.64 -27.88 3.68
N THR A 622 -33.78 -28.09 2.36
CA THR A 622 -32.94 -27.43 1.35
C THR A 622 -33.31 -25.95 1.22
N ILE A 623 -34.62 -25.66 1.28
CA ILE A 623 -35.17 -24.30 1.25
C ILE A 623 -36.12 -24.13 2.43
N THR A 624 -35.92 -23.09 3.24
CA THR A 624 -36.84 -22.73 4.33
C THR A 624 -37.46 -21.38 4.05
N VAL A 625 -38.80 -21.33 3.95
CA VAL A 625 -39.54 -20.10 3.64
C VAL A 625 -40.40 -19.70 4.82
N GLU A 626 -40.19 -18.51 5.35
CA GLU A 626 -41.00 -17.95 6.42
C GLU A 626 -42.27 -17.26 5.91
N SER A 627 -43.22 -17.02 6.81
CA SER A 627 -44.49 -16.37 6.48
C SER A 627 -44.25 -14.99 5.84
N GLY A 628 -44.79 -14.80 4.64
CA GLY A 628 -44.61 -13.58 3.85
C GLY A 628 -43.38 -13.55 2.93
N GLY A 629 -42.51 -14.57 2.98
CA GLY A 629 -41.48 -14.79 1.97
C GLY A 629 -42.05 -15.48 0.72
N SER A 630 -41.36 -15.36 -0.42
CA SER A 630 -41.74 -16.03 -1.66
C SER A 630 -40.52 -16.52 -2.45
N VAL A 631 -40.67 -17.67 -3.11
CA VAL A 631 -39.58 -18.29 -3.88
C VAL A 631 -40.08 -18.71 -5.26
N GLY A 632 -39.35 -18.29 -6.30
CA GLY A 632 -39.49 -18.79 -7.67
C GLY A 632 -38.30 -19.66 -8.05
N ILE A 633 -38.51 -20.95 -8.31
CA ILE A 633 -37.49 -21.85 -8.85
C ILE A 633 -37.64 -21.87 -10.37
N LYS A 634 -36.65 -21.33 -11.09
CA LYS A 634 -36.62 -21.32 -12.57
C LYS A 634 -36.27 -22.70 -13.11
N ASP A 635 -35.22 -23.28 -12.58
CA ASP A 635 -34.83 -24.67 -12.82
C ASP A 635 -34.08 -25.20 -11.60
N TRP A 636 -34.21 -26.50 -11.36
CA TRP A 636 -33.47 -27.20 -10.33
C TRP A 636 -33.07 -28.58 -10.82
N VAL A 637 -31.76 -28.82 -10.89
CA VAL A 637 -31.21 -30.14 -11.18
C VAL A 637 -31.17 -30.97 -9.90
N VAL A 638 -31.91 -32.08 -9.89
CA VAL A 638 -31.91 -33.06 -8.80
C VAL A 638 -31.03 -34.22 -9.20
N SER A 639 -29.97 -34.45 -8.43
CA SER A 639 -28.99 -35.50 -8.67
C SER A 639 -29.13 -36.65 -7.68
N THR A 640 -28.45 -37.76 -7.95
CA THR A 640 -28.39 -38.90 -7.04
C THR A 640 -27.24 -38.70 -6.06
N ASP A 641 -27.55 -38.74 -4.76
CA ASP A 641 -26.57 -38.73 -3.68
C ASP A 641 -25.64 -39.95 -3.82
N LYS A 642 -24.33 -39.68 -3.82
CA LYS A 642 -23.31 -40.68 -4.13
C LYS A 642 -23.14 -41.72 -3.03
N GLU A 643 -23.47 -41.38 -1.79
CA GLU A 643 -23.26 -42.25 -0.62
C GLU A 643 -24.44 -43.19 -0.41
N THR A 644 -25.66 -42.68 -0.60
CA THR A 644 -26.91 -43.40 -0.37
C THR A 644 -27.47 -44.04 -1.64
N GLY A 645 -27.07 -43.55 -2.82
CA GLY A 645 -27.62 -43.98 -4.11
C GLY A 645 -29.07 -43.55 -4.34
N LYS A 646 -29.58 -42.63 -3.53
CA LYS A 646 -30.94 -42.08 -3.62
C LYS A 646 -30.93 -40.69 -4.26
N LEU A 647 -32.05 -40.25 -4.80
CA LEU A 647 -32.25 -38.87 -5.21
C LEU A 647 -32.05 -37.94 -4.01
N ASP A 648 -31.25 -36.90 -4.19
CA ASP A 648 -31.12 -35.85 -3.19
C ASP A 648 -32.34 -34.92 -3.26
N THR A 649 -33.42 -35.37 -2.61
CA THR A 649 -34.71 -34.69 -2.61
C THR A 649 -34.56 -33.23 -2.16
N VAL A 650 -35.12 -32.31 -2.95
CA VAL A 650 -35.28 -30.91 -2.55
C VAL A 650 -36.37 -30.82 -1.49
N VAL A 651 -36.02 -30.45 -0.27
CA VAL A 651 -36.96 -30.36 0.85
C VAL A 651 -37.31 -28.89 1.09
N VAL A 652 -38.57 -28.52 0.84
CA VAL A 652 -39.07 -27.16 1.10
C VAL A 652 -39.86 -27.14 2.42
N GLY A 653 -39.33 -26.39 3.38
CA GLY A 653 -39.89 -26.24 4.72
C GLY A 653 -40.32 -24.82 5.05
N GLY A 654 -40.68 -24.62 6.32
CA GLY A 654 -41.07 -23.31 6.86
C GLY A 654 -42.56 -23.00 6.76
N SER A 655 -42.95 -21.91 7.44
CA SER A 655 -44.34 -21.46 7.57
C SER A 655 -44.93 -20.87 6.28
N GLY A 656 -44.08 -20.49 5.32
CA GLY A 656 -44.42 -19.89 4.04
C GLY A 656 -44.22 -20.79 2.81
N LYS A 657 -44.00 -22.10 3.00
CA LYS A 657 -43.72 -23.06 1.91
C LYS A 657 -44.75 -23.09 0.76
N ASP A 658 -46.00 -22.69 1.02
CA ASP A 658 -47.04 -22.63 0.00
C ASP A 658 -46.82 -21.48 -1.02
N ASN A 659 -45.90 -20.56 -0.71
CA ASN A 659 -45.50 -19.45 -1.59
C ASN A 659 -44.35 -19.80 -2.54
N VAL A 660 -44.01 -21.09 -2.67
CA VAL A 660 -43.00 -21.57 -3.62
C VAL A 660 -43.65 -21.94 -4.94
N LYS A 661 -43.07 -21.43 -6.04
CA LYS A 661 -43.44 -21.78 -7.42
C LYS A 661 -42.23 -22.37 -8.14
N VAL A 662 -42.46 -23.41 -8.92
CA VAL A 662 -41.40 -24.14 -9.62
C VAL A 662 -41.74 -24.18 -11.10
N GLU A 663 -40.90 -23.61 -11.95
CA GLU A 663 -41.08 -23.60 -13.40
C GLU A 663 -40.59 -24.92 -14.01
N ASN A 664 -39.39 -25.36 -13.65
CA ASN A 664 -38.79 -26.60 -14.16
C ASN A 664 -38.05 -27.36 -13.04
N ILE A 665 -38.10 -28.68 -13.13
CA ILE A 665 -37.24 -29.61 -12.39
C ILE A 665 -36.59 -30.55 -13.40
N THR A 666 -35.28 -30.72 -13.28
CA THR A 666 -34.50 -31.59 -14.14
C THR A 666 -33.88 -32.71 -13.31
N VAL A 667 -34.22 -33.97 -13.59
CA VAL A 667 -33.60 -35.12 -12.93
C VAL A 667 -32.33 -35.53 -13.68
N ASP A 668 -31.20 -35.61 -12.98
CA ASP A 668 -29.96 -36.15 -13.55
C ASP A 668 -30.05 -37.68 -13.69
N GLN A 669 -30.03 -38.16 -14.94
CA GLN A 669 -30.22 -39.57 -15.24
C GLN A 669 -28.96 -40.43 -15.06
N SER A 670 -27.79 -39.83 -14.78
CA SER A 670 -26.50 -40.52 -14.84
C SER A 670 -26.38 -41.69 -13.86
N ASN A 671 -27.03 -41.62 -12.69
CA ASN A 671 -27.03 -42.66 -11.65
C ASN A 671 -28.39 -42.83 -10.97
N VAL A 672 -29.47 -42.40 -11.62
CA VAL A 672 -30.79 -42.37 -10.98
C VAL A 672 -31.32 -43.76 -10.63
N ASN A 673 -31.72 -43.96 -9.38
CA ASN A 673 -32.52 -45.11 -8.98
C ASN A 673 -33.96 -44.93 -9.49
N LEU A 674 -34.34 -45.69 -10.51
CA LEU A 674 -35.63 -45.58 -11.18
C LEU A 674 -36.82 -45.87 -10.26
N ASP A 675 -36.61 -46.65 -9.20
CA ASP A 675 -37.65 -46.93 -8.19
C ASP A 675 -38.07 -45.67 -7.42
N GLU A 676 -37.25 -44.63 -7.42
CA GLU A 676 -37.51 -43.37 -6.75
C GLU A 676 -38.32 -42.40 -7.61
N LEU A 677 -38.46 -42.66 -8.92
CA LEU A 677 -39.22 -41.83 -9.85
C LEU A 677 -40.73 -42.13 -9.84
N GLY A 678 -41.26 -42.80 -8.82
CA GLY A 678 -42.70 -43.09 -8.73
C GLY A 678 -43.56 -41.94 -8.19
N ASN A 679 -42.98 -40.98 -7.49
CA ASN A 679 -43.70 -39.89 -6.84
C ASN A 679 -42.88 -38.60 -6.83
N ILE A 680 -43.54 -37.46 -7.09
CA ILE A 680 -42.89 -36.15 -7.09
C ILE A 680 -42.20 -35.82 -5.76
N ASN A 681 -42.75 -36.27 -4.63
CA ASN A 681 -42.20 -36.01 -3.31
C ASN A 681 -40.81 -36.63 -3.07
N ASN A 682 -40.38 -37.57 -3.92
CA ASN A 682 -39.03 -38.12 -3.88
C ASN A 682 -38.01 -37.19 -4.58
N ILE A 683 -38.49 -36.30 -5.46
CA ILE A 683 -37.67 -35.33 -6.21
C ILE A 683 -37.71 -33.97 -5.50
N ILE A 684 -38.92 -33.48 -5.19
CA ILE A 684 -39.15 -32.25 -4.45
C ILE A 684 -40.34 -32.41 -3.51
N SER A 685 -40.16 -32.09 -2.23
CA SER A 685 -41.18 -32.25 -1.18
C SER A 685 -41.50 -30.93 -0.49
N GLY A 686 -42.70 -30.83 0.09
CA GLY A 686 -43.15 -29.67 0.85
C GLY A 686 -43.73 -28.52 0.01
N VAL A 687 -43.70 -28.64 -1.31
CA VAL A 687 -44.33 -27.71 -2.27
C VAL A 687 -45.72 -28.20 -2.65
N ASN A 688 -46.68 -27.28 -2.83
CA ASN A 688 -47.98 -27.60 -3.39
C ASN A 688 -47.81 -28.11 -4.84
N GLN A 689 -48.32 -29.30 -5.15
CA GLN A 689 -48.18 -29.95 -6.45
C GLN A 689 -48.69 -29.10 -7.62
N GLY A 690 -49.72 -28.28 -7.41
CA GLY A 690 -50.23 -27.36 -8.44
C GLY A 690 -49.29 -26.19 -8.77
N ASN A 691 -48.26 -25.95 -7.95
CA ASN A 691 -47.23 -24.95 -8.18
C ASN A 691 -45.99 -25.52 -8.87
N ILE A 692 -45.98 -26.81 -9.20
CA ILE A 692 -44.87 -27.48 -9.90
C ILE A 692 -45.20 -27.52 -11.40
N GLY A 693 -44.30 -26.92 -12.18
CA GLY A 693 -44.37 -26.85 -13.64
C GLY A 693 -43.82 -28.11 -14.30
N ASN A 694 -42.85 -27.94 -15.19
CA ASN A 694 -42.32 -29.03 -16.00
C ASN A 694 -41.36 -29.91 -15.21
N ILE A 695 -41.38 -31.22 -15.50
CA ILE A 695 -40.45 -32.19 -14.94
C ILE A 695 -39.82 -32.96 -16.09
N GLY A 696 -38.49 -32.92 -16.16
CA GLY A 696 -37.72 -33.54 -17.23
C GLY A 696 -36.50 -34.30 -16.72
N THR A 697 -35.73 -34.82 -17.66
CA THR A 697 -34.43 -35.46 -17.43
C THR A 697 -33.38 -34.76 -18.29
N ASN A 698 -32.11 -34.80 -17.87
CA ASN A 698 -30.99 -34.23 -18.65
C ASN A 698 -30.43 -35.20 -19.72
N GLY A 699 -31.22 -36.21 -20.10
CA GLY A 699 -30.79 -37.30 -20.97
C GLY A 699 -30.91 -37.09 -22.47
N GLY A 700 -30.46 -38.09 -23.24
CA GLY A 700 -30.64 -38.19 -24.69
C GLY A 700 -32.06 -38.59 -25.12
N GLY A 701 -33.02 -38.61 -24.19
CA GLY A 701 -34.42 -39.00 -24.42
C GLY A 701 -34.73 -40.46 -24.09
N GLU A 702 -33.85 -41.16 -23.36
CA GLU A 702 -34.06 -42.54 -22.92
C GLU A 702 -35.16 -42.66 -21.86
N ILE A 703 -35.27 -41.66 -20.99
CA ILE A 703 -36.23 -41.58 -19.90
C ILE A 703 -37.08 -40.34 -20.10
N SER A 704 -38.40 -40.51 -20.19
CA SER A 704 -39.38 -39.44 -20.20
C SER A 704 -40.26 -39.54 -18.96
N LEU A 705 -40.52 -38.39 -18.32
CA LEU A 705 -41.32 -38.32 -17.10
C LEU A 705 -42.62 -37.57 -17.41
N SER A 706 -43.73 -38.11 -16.93
CA SER A 706 -45.05 -37.47 -17.00
C SER A 706 -45.60 -37.27 -15.60
N PHE A 707 -45.95 -36.03 -15.27
CA PHE A 707 -46.38 -35.60 -13.94
C PHE A 707 -47.89 -35.40 -13.89
N ASP A 708 -48.56 -36.07 -12.95
CA ASP A 708 -49.95 -35.80 -12.60
C ASP A 708 -50.01 -34.90 -11.34
N PRO A 709 -50.37 -33.61 -11.48
CA PRO A 709 -50.39 -32.66 -10.37
C PRO A 709 -51.53 -32.89 -9.37
N ILE A 710 -52.50 -33.76 -9.67
CA ILE A 710 -53.60 -34.10 -8.74
C ILE A 710 -53.18 -35.21 -7.78
N THR A 711 -52.46 -36.21 -8.30
CA THR A 711 -52.06 -37.39 -7.52
C THR A 711 -50.61 -37.35 -7.03
N GLY A 712 -49.79 -36.47 -7.60
CA GLY A 712 -48.35 -36.42 -7.35
C GLY A 712 -47.57 -37.58 -7.94
N LYS A 713 -48.22 -38.44 -8.74
CA LYS A 713 -47.60 -39.63 -9.32
C LYS A 713 -46.78 -39.22 -10.54
N LEU A 714 -45.56 -39.75 -10.63
CA LEU A 714 -44.79 -39.73 -11.86
C LEU A 714 -45.02 -41.03 -12.64
N THR A 715 -45.16 -40.91 -13.95
CA THR A 715 -45.08 -42.05 -14.87
C THR A 715 -43.79 -41.95 -15.65
N THR A 716 -43.00 -43.04 -15.63
CA THR A 716 -41.70 -43.12 -16.28
C THR A 716 -41.82 -43.96 -17.55
N ASP A 717 -41.59 -43.34 -18.70
CA ASP A 717 -41.57 -44.01 -19.99
C ASP A 717 -40.11 -44.22 -20.45
N PHE A 718 -39.82 -45.44 -20.90
CA PHE A 718 -38.48 -45.82 -21.36
C PHE A 718 -38.46 -45.97 -22.87
N ASN A 719 -37.65 -45.14 -23.53
CA ASN A 719 -37.40 -45.27 -24.96
C ASN A 719 -36.08 -46.03 -25.22
N LEU A 720 -36.18 -47.36 -25.29
CA LEU A 720 -35.04 -48.21 -25.64
C LEU A 720 -34.49 -47.93 -27.05
N ASN A 721 -35.24 -47.26 -27.94
CA ASN A 721 -34.67 -46.87 -29.24
C ASN A 721 -33.64 -45.75 -29.11
N ALA A 722 -33.84 -44.85 -28.15
CA ALA A 722 -32.92 -43.75 -27.86
C ALA A 722 -31.67 -44.19 -27.07
N SER A 723 -31.72 -45.32 -26.35
CA SER A 723 -30.62 -45.74 -25.46
C SER A 723 -29.52 -46.56 -26.13
N ILE A 724 -28.30 -46.45 -25.59
CA ILE A 724 -27.15 -47.31 -25.94
C ILE A 724 -27.48 -48.79 -25.67
N SER A 725 -28.19 -49.09 -24.58
CA SER A 725 -28.63 -50.44 -24.23
C SER A 725 -29.57 -51.04 -25.27
N GLY A 726 -30.43 -50.22 -25.90
CA GLY A 726 -31.23 -50.72 -27.01
C GLY A 726 -30.44 -50.86 -28.30
N ALA A 727 -29.42 -50.02 -28.54
CA ALA A 727 -28.51 -50.20 -29.67
C ALA A 727 -27.69 -51.50 -29.54
N THR A 728 -27.19 -51.82 -28.34
CA THR A 728 -26.49 -53.08 -28.07
C THR A 728 -27.44 -54.27 -28.13
N PHE A 729 -28.67 -54.16 -27.62
CA PHE A 729 -29.69 -55.22 -27.76
C PHE A 729 -30.05 -55.49 -29.23
N ARG A 730 -30.27 -54.45 -30.04
CA ARG A 730 -30.48 -54.58 -31.48
C ARG A 730 -29.25 -55.18 -32.18
N SER A 731 -28.05 -54.81 -31.77
CA SER A 731 -26.79 -55.39 -32.28
C SER A 731 -26.66 -56.88 -31.93
N LEU A 732 -26.99 -57.28 -30.70
CA LEU A 732 -27.02 -58.66 -30.26
C LEU A 732 -28.04 -59.47 -31.07
N ILE A 733 -29.28 -58.99 -31.18
CA ILE A 733 -30.31 -59.63 -32.02
C ILE A 733 -29.85 -59.73 -33.47
N SER A 734 -29.29 -58.66 -34.03
CA SER A 734 -28.77 -58.69 -35.41
C SER A 734 -27.64 -59.71 -35.57
N THR A 735 -26.76 -59.85 -34.58
CA THR A 735 -25.63 -60.78 -34.62
C THR A 735 -26.11 -62.22 -34.48
N THR A 736 -27.04 -62.48 -33.56
CA THR A 736 -27.68 -63.79 -33.37
C THR A 736 -28.51 -64.20 -34.58
N SER A 737 -29.28 -63.26 -35.15
CA SER A 737 -30.05 -63.49 -36.38
C SER A 737 -29.12 -63.79 -37.56
N ARG A 738 -28.03 -63.02 -37.74
CA ARG A 738 -27.01 -63.31 -38.76
C ARG A 738 -26.36 -64.68 -38.55
N ARG A 739 -26.06 -65.07 -37.30
CA ARG A 739 -25.54 -66.41 -36.98
C ARG A 739 -26.54 -67.50 -37.32
N SER A 740 -27.82 -67.33 -36.99
CA SER A 740 -28.90 -68.26 -37.36
C SER A 740 -29.03 -68.38 -38.87
N THR A 741 -29.08 -67.27 -39.62
CA THR A 741 -29.14 -67.31 -41.08
C THR A 741 -27.89 -67.95 -41.70
N PHE A 742 -26.71 -67.73 -41.13
CA PHE A 742 -25.49 -68.42 -41.56
C PHE A 742 -25.57 -69.93 -41.33
N ILE A 743 -26.00 -70.36 -40.14
CA ILE A 743 -26.21 -71.78 -39.81
C ILE A 743 -27.25 -72.41 -40.74
N ASP A 744 -28.39 -71.75 -40.98
CA ASP A 744 -29.42 -72.24 -41.88
C ASP A 744 -28.92 -72.38 -43.32
N ASN A 745 -28.13 -71.43 -43.81
CA ASN A 745 -27.53 -71.51 -45.14
C ASN A 745 -26.44 -72.59 -45.23
N VAL A 746 -25.61 -72.75 -44.20
CA VAL A 746 -24.59 -73.81 -44.15
C VAL A 746 -25.26 -75.19 -44.05
N MET A 747 -26.26 -75.36 -43.20
CA MET A 747 -27.03 -76.60 -43.04
C MET A 747 -27.86 -76.92 -44.29
N GLY A 748 -28.51 -75.91 -44.89
CA GLY A 748 -29.25 -76.05 -46.15
C GLY A 748 -28.35 -76.45 -47.32
N ASN A 749 -27.18 -75.82 -47.49
CA ASN A 749 -26.20 -76.21 -48.50
C ASN A 749 -25.55 -77.57 -48.21
N SER A 750 -25.31 -77.90 -46.94
CA SER A 750 -24.78 -79.20 -46.53
C SER A 750 -25.78 -80.32 -46.81
N MET A 751 -27.09 -80.09 -46.58
CA MET A 751 -28.15 -81.06 -46.94
C MET A 751 -28.34 -81.19 -48.46
N GLN A 752 -28.24 -80.11 -49.24
CA GLN A 752 -28.21 -80.23 -50.71
C GLN A 752 -26.99 -81.01 -51.20
N THR A 753 -25.83 -80.80 -50.58
CA THR A 753 -24.61 -81.54 -50.93
C THR A 753 -24.71 -83.02 -50.53
N PHE A 754 -25.37 -83.33 -49.40
CA PHE A 754 -25.66 -84.72 -48.99
C PHE A 754 -26.68 -85.41 -49.91
N ALA A 755 -27.58 -84.65 -50.54
CA ALA A 755 -28.53 -85.17 -51.53
C ALA A 755 -27.89 -85.43 -52.91
N LEU A 756 -26.73 -84.83 -53.23
CA LEU A 756 -26.02 -85.06 -54.49
C LEU A 756 -24.88 -86.10 -54.41
N ALA A 757 -24.51 -86.56 -53.21
CA ALA A 757 -23.40 -87.50 -53.00
C ALA A 757 -23.81 -88.95 -52.65
N SER A 758 -25.11 -89.31 -52.73
CA SER A 758 -25.52 -90.73 -52.75
C SER A 758 -26.29 -91.04 -54.04
N SER A 759 -25.52 -91.66 -54.93
CA SER A 759 -25.80 -92.02 -56.32
C SER A 759 -26.94 -93.02 -56.49
N SER A 760 -27.50 -93.11 -57.71
CA SER A 760 -28.11 -94.33 -58.28
C SER A 760 -28.75 -95.33 -57.29
N LYS A 761 -30.10 -95.34 -57.24
CA LYS A 761 -31.00 -96.11 -56.36
C LYS A 761 -31.26 -95.49 -54.99
N SER A 762 -32.24 -94.59 -54.99
CA SER A 762 -33.29 -94.39 -53.98
C SER A 762 -33.06 -94.99 -52.58
N GLN A 763 -32.49 -94.19 -51.68
CA GLN A 763 -32.89 -94.16 -50.28
C GLN A 763 -33.22 -92.73 -49.90
N SER A 764 -34.47 -92.33 -50.13
CA SER A 764 -35.04 -91.17 -49.43
C SER A 764 -35.12 -91.55 -47.96
N ILE A 765 -34.30 -90.93 -47.09
CA ILE A 765 -34.58 -90.96 -45.66
C ILE A 765 -35.84 -90.13 -45.46
N ALA A 766 -36.98 -90.80 -45.37
CA ALA A 766 -38.21 -90.22 -44.86
C ALA A 766 -38.01 -89.97 -43.36
N MET A 767 -37.72 -88.72 -42.97
CA MET A 767 -37.84 -88.29 -41.58
C MET A 767 -39.29 -87.91 -41.33
N SER A 768 -40.12 -88.91 -41.01
CA SER A 768 -41.43 -88.69 -40.40
C SER A 768 -41.34 -88.83 -38.88
N GLU A 769 -41.90 -87.84 -38.19
CA GLU A 769 -42.40 -87.85 -36.81
C GLU A 769 -41.41 -87.94 -35.63
N LYS A 770 -41.39 -86.82 -34.88
CA LYS A 770 -41.18 -86.69 -33.43
C LYS A 770 -40.12 -87.61 -32.80
N GLY A 771 -38.87 -87.17 -32.86
CA GLY A 771 -37.79 -87.68 -32.01
C GLY A 771 -36.56 -86.80 -32.13
N ASN A 772 -36.21 -86.11 -31.05
CA ASN A 772 -35.11 -85.16 -30.91
C ASN A 772 -33.78 -85.65 -31.51
N LEU A 773 -33.29 -84.96 -32.54
CA LEU A 773 -31.85 -84.88 -32.85
C LEU A 773 -31.40 -83.49 -33.32
N TYR A 774 -32.35 -82.57 -33.53
CA TYR A 774 -32.09 -81.17 -33.84
C TYR A 774 -32.99 -80.34 -32.94
N ALA A 775 -32.39 -79.56 -32.02
CA ALA A 775 -33.10 -78.47 -31.40
C ALA A 775 -33.52 -77.53 -32.54
N ASP A 776 -34.81 -77.22 -32.63
CA ASP A 776 -35.32 -76.22 -33.56
C ASP A 776 -34.48 -74.94 -33.36
N ALA A 777 -34.10 -74.23 -34.42
CA ALA A 777 -33.35 -72.98 -34.30
C ALA A 777 -34.09 -71.99 -33.37
N SER A 778 -35.42 -72.10 -33.28
CA SER A 778 -36.23 -71.37 -32.31
C SER A 778 -35.97 -71.73 -30.84
N ASP A 779 -35.50 -72.93 -30.52
CA ASP A 779 -35.09 -73.35 -29.18
C ASP A 779 -33.71 -72.79 -28.80
N TYR A 780 -32.77 -72.65 -29.75
CA TYR A 780 -31.50 -71.95 -29.53
C TYR A 780 -31.72 -70.44 -29.34
N ILE A 781 -32.63 -69.84 -30.12
CA ILE A 781 -33.04 -68.44 -29.97
C ILE A 781 -33.70 -68.22 -28.59
N LYS A 782 -34.57 -69.13 -28.13
CA LYS A 782 -35.16 -69.08 -26.77
C LYS A 782 -34.12 -69.28 -25.67
N SER A 783 -33.15 -70.16 -25.85
CA SER A 783 -32.06 -70.41 -24.88
C SER A 783 -31.19 -69.16 -24.66
N ASP A 784 -30.76 -68.51 -25.74
CA ASP A 784 -29.90 -67.32 -25.66
C ASP A 784 -30.67 -66.05 -25.20
N LEU A 785 -31.99 -65.99 -25.39
CA LEU A 785 -32.82 -64.87 -24.93
C LEU A 785 -33.35 -65.03 -23.49
N ASN A 786 -33.56 -66.25 -22.98
CA ASN A 786 -34.24 -66.49 -21.69
C ASN A 786 -33.33 -66.97 -20.55
N ASN A 787 -32.14 -67.54 -20.80
CA ASN A 787 -31.30 -68.09 -19.73
C ASN A 787 -29.97 -67.33 -19.56
N GLY A 788 -30.01 -66.25 -18.79
CA GLY A 788 -28.84 -65.73 -18.10
C GLY A 788 -28.46 -66.62 -16.92
N SER A 789 -27.92 -67.82 -17.17
CA SER A 789 -27.34 -68.66 -16.11
C SER A 789 -25.94 -69.13 -16.51
N TYR A 790 -24.93 -68.56 -15.86
CA TYR A 790 -23.57 -69.06 -15.84
C TYR A 790 -23.55 -70.49 -15.25
N GLY A 791 -22.91 -71.43 -15.95
CA GLY A 791 -22.45 -72.68 -15.35
C GLY A 791 -23.14 -73.97 -15.82
N SER A 792 -22.89 -74.37 -17.07
CA SER A 792 -22.76 -75.80 -17.41
C SER A 792 -22.03 -75.95 -18.74
N ASN A 793 -21.00 -76.80 -18.75
CA ASN A 793 -20.11 -77.05 -19.89
C ASN A 793 -20.87 -77.30 -21.20
N LYS A 794 -20.52 -76.55 -22.25
CA LYS A 794 -20.90 -76.88 -23.62
C LYS A 794 -20.15 -78.14 -24.02
N GLU A 795 -20.87 -79.26 -24.20
CA GLU A 795 -20.29 -80.44 -24.82
C GLU A 795 -19.85 -80.10 -26.25
N HIS A 796 -18.59 -80.37 -26.53
CA HIS A 796 -17.97 -80.14 -27.84
C HIS A 796 -18.61 -81.08 -28.87
N SER A 797 -19.28 -80.51 -29.87
CA SER A 797 -19.67 -81.25 -31.06
C SER A 797 -18.41 -81.57 -31.89
N LEU A 798 -17.98 -82.83 -31.81
CA LEU A 798 -16.86 -83.38 -32.59
C LEU A 798 -17.22 -83.39 -34.08
N PHE A 799 -16.51 -82.59 -34.88
CA PHE A 799 -16.65 -82.56 -36.33
C PHE A 799 -15.57 -83.47 -36.95
N ILE A 800 -15.95 -84.65 -37.45
CA ILE A 800 -15.05 -85.53 -38.20
C ILE A 800 -15.27 -85.29 -39.69
N LEU A 801 -14.24 -84.76 -40.36
CA LEU A 801 -14.18 -84.67 -41.81
C LEU A 801 -13.90 -86.06 -42.42
N PRO A 802 -14.63 -86.51 -43.45
CA PRO A 802 -14.22 -87.68 -44.22
C PRO A 802 -13.07 -87.31 -45.18
N TYR A 803 -12.01 -88.12 -45.15
CA TYR A 803 -10.95 -88.13 -46.16
C TYR A 803 -11.44 -88.82 -47.44
N THR A 804 -11.31 -88.12 -48.56
CA THR A 804 -10.62 -88.60 -49.79
C THR A 804 -9.94 -87.43 -50.46
#